data_AF-A0A2V7UBI3-F1
#
_entry.id   AF-A0A2V7UBI3-F1
#
_cell.length_a   1.000
_cell.length_b   1.000
_cell.length_c   1.000
_cell.angle_alpha   90.00
_cell.angle_beta   90.00
_cell.angle_gamma   90.00
#
_symmetry.space_group_name_H-M   'P 1'
#
loop_
_entity.id
_entity.type
_entity.pdbx_description
1 polymer ?
#
loop_
_entity_poly.entity_id
_entity_poly.type
_entity_poly.pdbx_seq_one_letter_code
_entity_poly.pdbx_strand_id
1 'polypeptide(L)'
;MALGSAPPPPRANKPLDGAVVPGALLLLARDLLLHDPPRVLAWRLLHEPRLAELPGWLAPFLPRPSGAFDRDPVAMLLASFAVGLAAVYFVAAMTGARPRVRATLLATAAVVLVALPTLALMAMGAATGRPYGQDGGVVQLPLALDRLLEGKSPYGADYSDSMLGKQARASDFWVPYGGNPILRHHAYLPGTHLIMMPFYLACRALFGGFDPRLVTLLAWAVAALLAARLPISPDARLAAAAAVLVNPLVYWHQIFGANDLVVGALLVGTLMLIRSDRPAAAGLVLGLACATKQLAWPFAPFLLAHLSGARGLRELIARPALARIARPLAAAGLVMAAVVVPVAALDPRAFRADIIAYNMGLPGGDSYPLGGTPGFGFANFLIVGRAVSSLRDPFPFGIFYLLLVPLCLLLLRLVLREGTLAAALAAGSAALLASLYFSRVVHPNYLVLAAVLLPLAFLMGHRAATEVAVAPLLLLAAAVEMVEGEVFRATWAQALPPHPLAVDPFGLATAAAVSGIAVAFLCDGLLGAPAWRRGAWLAAGAVWAVVVPTAFVVWSGQRTGTARAQDEWLAHVVAPAPALEAWSVSFRRDPPGPLIAGAEAVPAGSHRPVRDPRPLMLAVAALAASLLARLTPPGPRRLVLAVSMLSPAMALGIVFGSPQPVVLAGVAGGALFARERGMRMRIGLLAGGLLTALAVAVVGGGPRWSAIGPGVGLFNIFLYWGAEATGAAIGLTLAAIGLVGAAVLAGGMKAPAFAAAAAAWLVGLWFLPSASPHAVATALALIALSAIPSPCKGEGQG
;
A
#
# COMPACT_ATOMS: atom_id res chain seq x y z
N MET A 1 14.91 11.59 58.77
CA MET A 1 13.83 11.57 57.76
C MET A 1 14.43 11.94 56.42
N ALA A 2 14.83 10.94 55.63
CA ALA A 2 15.34 11.15 54.27
C ALA A 2 14.16 11.03 53.29
N LEU A 3 13.95 12.07 52.48
CA LEU A 3 13.00 12.08 51.37
C LEU A 3 13.41 11.00 50.37
N GLY A 4 12.70 9.87 50.40
CA GLY A 4 12.87 8.79 49.44
C GLY A 4 12.60 9.31 48.03
N SER A 5 13.62 9.28 47.18
CA SER A 5 13.48 9.50 45.75
C SER A 5 12.43 8.53 45.21
N ALA A 6 11.32 9.06 44.69
CA ALA A 6 10.30 8.26 44.03
C ALA A 6 10.99 7.37 42.98
N PRO A 7 10.68 6.06 42.93
CA PRO A 7 11.27 5.18 41.94
C PRO A 7 11.02 5.75 40.53
N PRO A 8 12.02 5.74 39.63
CA PRO A 8 11.83 6.22 38.28
C PRO A 8 10.64 5.48 37.66
N PRO A 9 9.74 6.17 36.94
CA PRO A 9 8.59 5.54 36.31
C PRO A 9 9.08 4.40 35.42
N PRO A 10 8.39 3.25 35.37
CA PRO A 10 8.81 2.10 34.58
C PRO A 10 9.02 2.51 33.11
N ARG A 11 10.29 2.52 32.66
CA ARG A 11 10.64 2.46 31.22
C ARG A 11 10.21 1.09 30.71
N ALA A 12 9.56 0.89 29.58
CA ALA A 12 8.92 1.78 28.62
C ALA A 12 7.89 0.90 27.90
N ASN A 13 6.71 1.46 27.57
CA ASN A 13 5.91 0.89 26.49
C ASN A 13 6.82 0.78 25.25
N LYS A 14 6.79 -0.37 24.58
CA LYS A 14 7.63 -0.58 23.39
C LYS A 14 7.34 0.51 22.35
N PRO A 15 8.36 0.97 21.62
CA PRO A 15 8.19 2.05 20.67
C PRO A 15 7.25 1.66 19.53
N LEU A 16 6.16 2.40 19.37
CA LEU A 16 5.12 2.16 18.35
C LEU A 16 5.71 2.13 16.92
N ASP A 17 6.64 3.04 16.63
CA ASP A 17 7.37 3.09 15.36
C ASP A 17 8.19 1.83 15.10
N GLY A 18 8.63 1.12 16.15
CA GLY A 18 9.33 -0.15 16.04
C GLY A 18 8.48 -1.25 15.40
N ALA A 19 7.15 -1.11 15.38
CA ALA A 19 6.27 -2.00 14.63
C ALA A 19 5.89 -1.44 13.26
N VAL A 20 5.57 -0.14 13.20
CA VAL A 20 5.06 0.52 11.99
C VAL A 20 6.12 0.61 10.90
N VAL A 21 7.32 1.10 11.21
CA VAL A 21 8.36 1.34 10.19
C VAL A 21 8.86 0.04 9.57
N PRO A 22 9.28 -0.97 10.35
CA PRO A 22 9.75 -2.22 9.76
C PRO A 22 8.64 -2.96 9.01
N GLY A 23 7.40 -2.90 9.51
CA GLY A 23 6.27 -3.51 8.81
C GLY A 23 5.98 -2.86 7.45
N ALA A 24 6.03 -1.53 7.37
CA ALA A 24 5.86 -0.81 6.11
C ALA A 24 6.99 -1.11 5.11
N LEU A 25 8.25 -1.14 5.59
CA LEU A 25 9.41 -1.49 4.76
C LEU A 25 9.37 -2.93 4.24
N LEU A 26 8.90 -3.89 5.04
CA LEU A 26 8.71 -5.28 4.59
C LEU A 26 7.64 -5.42 3.51
N LEU A 27 6.52 -4.69 3.65
CA LEU A 27 5.48 -4.67 2.63
C LEU A 27 5.98 -4.00 1.35
N LEU A 28 6.75 -2.93 1.45
CA LEU A 28 7.39 -2.26 0.32
C LEU A 28 8.41 -3.19 -0.37
N ALA A 29 9.26 -3.89 0.39
CA ALA A 29 10.20 -4.86 -0.15
C ALA A 29 9.50 -5.96 -0.96
N ARG A 30 8.37 -6.47 -0.44
CA ARG A 30 7.54 -7.44 -1.14
C ARG A 30 6.95 -6.84 -2.43
N ASP A 31 6.39 -5.65 -2.33
CA ASP A 31 5.71 -4.98 -3.44
C ASP A 31 6.67 -4.72 -4.62
N LEU A 32 7.89 -4.25 -4.32
CA LEU A 32 8.97 -4.07 -5.30
C LEU A 32 9.25 -5.36 -6.09
N LEU A 33 9.27 -6.52 -5.44
CA LEU A 33 9.56 -7.80 -6.10
C LEU A 33 8.39 -8.34 -6.93
N LEU A 34 7.15 -8.00 -6.58
CA LEU A 34 5.96 -8.55 -7.23
C LEU A 34 5.46 -7.68 -8.37
N HIS A 35 5.42 -6.36 -8.18
CA HIS A 35 4.77 -5.43 -9.11
C HIS A 35 5.76 -4.60 -9.90
N ASP A 36 7.01 -4.55 -9.43
CA ASP A 36 8.12 -3.92 -10.13
C ASP A 36 7.80 -2.50 -10.65
N PRO A 37 7.44 -1.53 -9.77
CA PRO A 37 7.28 -0.14 -10.19
C PRO A 37 8.52 0.44 -10.93
N PRO A 38 9.78 0.11 -10.56
CA PRO A 38 10.96 0.54 -11.29
C PRO A 38 11.21 -0.18 -12.63
N ARG A 39 10.36 -1.12 -13.06
CA ARG A 39 10.50 -1.92 -14.31
C ARG A 39 11.05 -1.15 -15.50
N VAL A 40 10.46 0.01 -15.73
CA VAL A 40 10.81 0.90 -16.85
C VAL A 40 12.23 1.43 -16.70
N LEU A 41 12.65 1.73 -15.48
CA LEU A 41 13.97 2.24 -15.16
C LEU A 41 15.05 1.20 -15.50
N ALA A 42 14.95 -0.04 -14.99
CA ALA A 42 15.96 -1.05 -15.26
C ALA A 42 16.01 -1.47 -16.73
N TRP A 43 14.85 -1.66 -17.37
CA TRP A 43 14.80 -1.99 -18.78
C TRP A 43 15.47 -0.91 -19.64
N ARG A 44 15.16 0.37 -19.40
CA ARG A 44 15.77 1.49 -20.13
C ARG A 44 17.25 1.63 -19.85
N LEU A 45 17.69 1.49 -18.59
CA LEU A 45 19.12 1.51 -18.25
C LEU A 45 19.91 0.44 -19.02
N LEU A 46 19.30 -0.73 -19.28
CA LEU A 46 19.94 -1.82 -19.99
C LEU A 46 19.87 -1.71 -21.53
N HIS A 47 18.87 -1.00 -22.08
CA HIS A 47 18.56 -1.05 -23.52
C HIS A 47 18.58 0.31 -24.23
N GLU A 48 18.79 1.42 -23.52
CA GLU A 48 18.89 2.75 -24.13
C GLU A 48 20.35 3.06 -24.52
N PRO A 49 20.70 3.11 -25.82
CA PRO A 49 22.10 3.22 -26.26
C PRO A 49 22.79 4.48 -25.73
N ARG A 50 22.04 5.57 -25.54
CA ARG A 50 22.54 6.84 -25.00
C ARG A 50 23.01 6.73 -23.54
N LEU A 51 22.51 5.74 -22.79
CA LEU A 51 22.94 5.51 -21.41
C LEU A 51 24.25 4.70 -21.33
N ALA A 52 24.66 4.04 -22.43
CA ALA A 52 25.98 3.43 -22.54
C ALA A 52 27.12 4.47 -22.67
N GLU A 53 26.77 5.72 -22.97
CA GLU A 53 27.70 6.87 -23.03
C GLU A 53 27.83 7.60 -21.67
N LEU A 54 27.15 7.12 -20.62
CA LEU A 54 27.25 7.72 -19.29
C LEU A 54 28.70 7.69 -18.79
N PRO A 55 29.14 8.73 -18.06
CA PRO A 55 30.46 8.76 -17.45
C PRO A 55 30.79 7.48 -16.68
N GLY A 56 32.00 6.93 -16.85
CA GLY A 56 32.38 5.63 -16.28
C GLY A 56 32.24 5.51 -14.76
N TRP A 57 32.19 6.62 -14.02
CA TRP A 57 31.91 6.62 -12.57
C TRP A 57 30.47 6.22 -12.23
N LEU A 58 29.54 6.27 -13.19
CA LEU A 58 28.17 5.76 -13.03
C LEU A 58 28.05 4.26 -13.29
N ALA A 59 29.07 3.63 -13.89
CA ALA A 59 29.05 2.20 -14.21
C ALA A 59 28.78 1.25 -13.02
N PRO A 60 29.23 1.53 -11.77
CA PRO A 60 28.88 0.70 -10.61
C PRO A 60 27.39 0.72 -10.23
N PHE A 61 26.65 1.74 -10.69
CA PHE A 61 25.22 1.94 -10.45
C PHE A 61 24.35 1.50 -11.63
N LEU A 62 24.97 0.99 -12.70
CA LEU A 62 24.28 0.39 -13.83
C LEU A 62 24.19 -1.13 -13.61
N PRO A 63 23.01 -1.74 -13.83
CA PRO A 63 22.88 -3.18 -13.77
C PRO A 63 23.78 -3.83 -14.83
N ARG A 64 24.50 -4.90 -14.47
CA ARG A 64 25.32 -5.67 -15.43
C ARG A 64 24.52 -6.84 -15.97
N PRO A 65 24.35 -6.99 -17.30
CA PRO A 65 23.60 -8.11 -17.85
C PRO A 65 24.24 -9.45 -17.44
N SER A 66 23.42 -10.35 -16.89
CA SER A 66 23.73 -11.76 -16.63
C SER A 66 22.65 -12.65 -17.25
N GLY A 67 22.91 -13.95 -17.40
CA GLY A 67 21.95 -14.91 -17.96
C GLY A 67 20.67 -15.09 -17.13
N ALA A 68 20.61 -14.53 -15.91
CA ALA A 68 19.47 -14.62 -14.98
C ALA A 68 18.49 -13.43 -15.06
N PHE A 69 18.68 -12.48 -15.99
CA PHE A 69 17.89 -11.24 -16.11
C PHE A 69 16.52 -11.43 -16.79
N ASP A 70 15.69 -12.30 -16.27
CA ASP A 70 14.24 -12.25 -16.55
C ASP A 70 13.50 -11.35 -15.54
N ARG A 71 14.15 -10.93 -14.44
CA ARG A 71 13.60 -10.04 -13.39
C ARG A 71 14.29 -8.67 -13.33
N ASP A 72 13.62 -7.67 -12.74
CA ASP A 72 14.16 -6.31 -12.61
C ASP A 72 15.26 -6.24 -11.52
N PRO A 73 16.51 -5.94 -11.89
CA PRO A 73 17.66 -5.86 -10.97
C PRO A 73 17.53 -4.72 -9.94
N VAL A 74 16.98 -3.57 -10.33
CA VAL A 74 16.81 -2.39 -9.47
C VAL A 74 15.76 -2.69 -8.41
N ALA A 75 14.63 -3.30 -8.79
CA ALA A 75 13.61 -3.70 -7.84
C ALA A 75 14.16 -4.70 -6.80
N MET A 76 14.96 -5.67 -7.24
CA MET A 76 15.65 -6.62 -6.36
C MET A 76 16.60 -5.93 -5.38
N LEU A 77 17.39 -4.96 -5.86
CA LEU A 77 18.30 -4.16 -5.04
C LEU A 77 17.54 -3.34 -3.98
N LEU A 78 16.50 -2.62 -4.40
CA LEU A 78 15.67 -1.81 -3.52
C LEU A 78 14.93 -2.67 -2.47
N ALA A 79 14.44 -3.85 -2.85
CA ALA A 79 13.81 -4.78 -1.92
C ALA A 79 14.79 -5.27 -0.85
N SER A 80 16.04 -5.57 -1.25
CA SER A 80 17.11 -5.95 -0.32
C SER A 80 17.42 -4.84 0.69
N PHE A 81 17.54 -3.59 0.21
CA PHE A 81 17.72 -2.44 1.08
C PHE A 81 16.54 -2.22 2.02
N ALA A 82 15.30 -2.39 1.54
CA ALA A 82 14.11 -2.25 2.37
C ALA A 82 14.10 -3.28 3.52
N VAL A 83 14.43 -4.55 3.27
CA VAL A 83 14.53 -5.57 4.35
C VAL A 83 15.70 -5.29 5.29
N GLY A 84 16.88 -4.94 4.77
CA GLY A 84 18.03 -4.58 5.59
C GLY A 84 17.75 -3.39 6.51
N LEU A 85 17.13 -2.34 5.98
CA LEU A 85 16.70 -1.17 6.76
C LEU A 85 15.58 -1.50 7.75
N ALA A 86 14.65 -2.41 7.39
CA ALA A 86 13.64 -2.91 8.33
C ALA A 86 14.28 -3.61 9.53
N ALA A 87 15.27 -4.48 9.28
CA ALA A 87 16.01 -5.18 10.32
C ALA A 87 16.78 -4.21 11.23
N VAL A 88 17.56 -3.29 10.64
CA VAL A 88 18.34 -2.29 11.39
C VAL A 88 17.43 -1.36 12.20
N TYR A 89 16.34 -0.87 11.60
CA TYR A 89 15.37 -0.02 12.30
C TYR A 89 14.72 -0.78 13.46
N PHE A 90 14.27 -2.01 13.24
CA PHE A 90 13.64 -2.83 14.26
C PHE A 90 14.58 -3.06 15.45
N VAL A 91 15.83 -3.43 15.20
CA VAL A 91 16.86 -3.60 16.24
C VAL A 91 17.13 -2.27 16.97
N ALA A 92 17.26 -1.16 16.24
CA ALA A 92 17.43 0.16 16.83
C ALA A 92 16.26 0.54 17.76
N ALA A 93 15.02 0.27 17.34
CA ALA A 93 13.84 0.50 18.17
C ALA A 93 13.83 -0.39 19.42
N MET A 94 14.12 -1.68 19.28
CA MET A 94 14.11 -2.63 20.40
C MET A 94 15.26 -2.44 21.39
N THR A 95 16.38 -1.87 20.94
CA THR A 95 17.54 -1.53 21.80
C THR A 95 17.40 -0.15 22.46
N GLY A 96 16.32 0.58 22.18
CA GLY A 96 16.09 1.91 22.76
C GLY A 96 16.97 2.99 22.16
N ALA A 97 17.38 2.85 20.89
CA ALA A 97 18.14 3.87 20.19
C ALA A 97 17.39 5.22 20.20
N ARG A 98 18.16 6.31 20.27
CA ARG A 98 17.58 7.66 20.34
C ARG A 98 16.64 7.91 19.15
N PRO A 99 15.51 8.61 19.33
CA PRO A 99 14.60 8.94 18.23
C PRO A 99 15.28 9.58 17.01
N ARG A 100 16.37 10.35 17.19
CA ARG A 100 17.15 10.93 16.10
C ARG A 100 17.82 9.89 15.20
N VAL A 101 18.35 8.80 15.78
CA VAL A 101 18.96 7.70 15.03
C VAL A 101 17.89 7.01 14.19
N ARG A 102 16.75 6.69 14.81
CA ARG A 102 15.61 6.09 14.11
C ARG A 102 15.04 7.00 13.03
N ALA A 103 14.94 8.32 13.29
CA ALA A 103 14.57 9.30 12.28
C ALA A 103 15.53 9.30 11.08
N THR A 104 16.84 9.18 11.34
CA THR A 104 17.87 9.11 10.29
C THR A 104 17.72 7.84 9.46
N LEU A 105 17.46 6.70 10.10
CA LEU A 105 17.19 5.44 9.39
C LEU A 105 15.92 5.52 8.53
N LEU A 106 14.84 6.10 9.05
CA LEU A 106 13.61 6.33 8.29
C LEU A 106 13.83 7.29 7.11
N ALA A 107 14.55 8.39 7.33
CA ALA A 107 14.90 9.33 6.27
C ALA A 107 15.78 8.67 5.19
N THR A 108 16.73 7.82 5.60
CA THR A 108 17.56 7.04 4.68
C THR A 108 16.71 6.11 3.84
N ALA A 109 15.78 5.37 4.45
CA ALA A 109 14.84 4.51 3.73
C ALA A 109 13.98 5.32 2.75
N ALA A 110 13.45 6.46 3.17
CA ALA A 110 12.65 7.33 2.33
C ALA A 110 13.44 7.85 1.11
N VAL A 111 14.71 8.24 1.31
CA VAL A 111 15.57 8.70 0.22
C VAL A 111 15.89 7.57 -0.75
N VAL A 112 16.34 6.41 -0.25
CA VAL A 112 16.76 5.27 -1.08
C VAL A 112 15.58 4.67 -1.84
N LEU A 113 14.43 4.50 -1.19
CA LEU A 113 13.30 3.75 -1.73
C LEU A 113 12.30 4.60 -2.53
N VAL A 114 12.29 5.93 -2.33
CA VAL A 114 11.29 6.82 -2.96
C VAL A 114 11.94 7.97 -3.70
N ALA A 115 12.71 8.82 -3.00
CA ALA A 115 13.24 10.04 -3.61
C ALA A 115 14.22 9.74 -4.74
N LEU A 116 15.16 8.81 -4.53
CA LEU A 116 16.17 8.46 -5.53
C LEU A 116 15.54 7.83 -6.79
N PRO A 117 14.62 6.83 -6.71
CA PRO A 117 13.88 6.35 -7.88
C PRO A 117 13.08 7.44 -8.60
N THR A 118 12.44 8.36 -7.85
CA THR A 118 11.72 9.50 -8.43
C THR A 118 12.65 10.38 -9.27
N LEU A 119 13.79 10.77 -8.68
CA LEU A 119 14.81 11.59 -9.35
C LEU A 119 15.42 10.86 -10.56
N ALA A 120 15.64 9.55 -10.47
CA ALA A 120 16.14 8.75 -11.58
C ALA A 120 15.17 8.75 -12.76
N LEU A 121 13.86 8.61 -12.52
CA LEU A 121 12.85 8.70 -13.59
C LEU A 121 12.68 10.12 -14.15
N MET A 122 12.91 11.17 -13.34
CA MET A 122 12.97 12.55 -13.83
C MET A 122 14.17 12.75 -14.75
N ALA A 123 15.36 12.32 -14.32
CA ALA A 123 16.59 12.40 -15.10
C ALA A 123 16.48 11.61 -16.41
N MET A 124 15.93 10.40 -16.35
CA MET A 124 15.68 9.57 -17.54
C MET A 124 14.68 10.24 -18.50
N GLY A 125 13.60 10.82 -17.97
CA GLY A 125 12.64 11.56 -18.77
C GLY A 125 13.27 12.75 -19.50
N ALA A 126 14.14 13.50 -18.81
CA ALA A 126 14.90 14.60 -19.38
C ALA A 126 15.89 14.11 -20.46
N ALA A 127 16.64 13.04 -20.21
CA ALA A 127 17.63 12.51 -21.15
C ALA A 127 17.02 11.88 -22.42
N THR A 128 15.84 11.26 -22.30
CA THR A 128 15.15 10.60 -23.42
C THR A 128 14.14 11.50 -24.13
N GLY A 129 13.81 12.66 -23.56
CA GLY A 129 12.71 13.51 -24.00
C GLY A 129 11.33 12.85 -23.82
N ARG A 130 11.21 11.81 -22.98
CA ARG A 130 9.99 11.03 -22.75
C ARG A 130 9.74 10.87 -21.26
N PRO A 131 8.95 11.75 -20.61
CA PRO A 131 8.67 11.61 -19.19
C PRO A 131 7.87 10.34 -18.90
N TYR A 132 8.22 9.62 -17.84
CA TYR A 132 7.52 8.40 -17.42
C TYR A 132 6.66 8.70 -16.17
N GLY A 133 5.36 8.47 -16.26
CA GLY A 133 4.41 8.71 -15.16
C GLY A 133 3.19 7.79 -15.25
N GLN A 134 2.45 7.69 -14.13
CA GLN A 134 1.32 6.76 -13.98
C GLN A 134 0.08 7.22 -14.77
N ASP A 135 -0.39 8.45 -14.53
CA ASP A 135 -1.73 8.90 -14.97
C ASP A 135 -1.68 9.92 -16.11
N GLY A 136 -0.60 9.96 -16.89
CA GLY A 136 -0.35 10.98 -17.93
C GLY A 136 -0.17 12.42 -17.41
N GLY A 137 -0.52 12.69 -16.14
CA GLY A 137 -0.43 14.01 -15.51
C GLY A 137 0.96 14.62 -15.49
N VAL A 138 2.01 13.80 -15.34
CA VAL A 138 3.41 14.23 -15.44
C VAL A 138 3.69 14.91 -16.79
N VAL A 139 3.01 14.47 -17.86
CA VAL A 139 3.16 15.00 -19.22
C VAL A 139 2.12 16.06 -19.55
N GLN A 140 0.86 15.85 -19.17
CA GLN A 140 -0.23 16.77 -19.51
C GLN A 140 -0.16 18.08 -18.74
N LEU A 141 0.29 18.07 -17.48
CA LEU A 141 0.25 19.24 -16.61
C LEU A 141 1.14 20.40 -17.11
N PRO A 142 2.40 20.19 -17.55
CA PRO A 142 3.18 21.24 -18.19
C PRO A 142 2.48 21.84 -19.43
N LEU A 143 1.87 21.00 -20.27
CA LEU A 143 1.14 21.45 -21.47
C LEU A 143 -0.10 22.30 -21.11
N ALA A 144 -0.80 21.92 -20.04
CA ALA A 144 -1.91 22.70 -19.51
C ALA A 144 -1.45 24.05 -18.93
N LEU A 145 -0.29 24.11 -18.28
CA LEU A 145 0.30 25.35 -17.77
C LEU A 145 0.69 26.31 -18.90
N ASP A 146 1.27 25.81 -20.00
CA ASP A 146 1.54 26.64 -21.18
C ASP A 146 0.27 27.28 -21.74
N ARG A 147 -0.82 26.51 -21.86
CA ARG A 147 -2.11 27.05 -22.31
C ARG A 147 -2.61 28.16 -21.40
N LEU A 148 -2.50 27.99 -20.08
CA LEU A 148 -2.90 29.03 -19.13
C LEU A 148 -2.05 30.30 -19.26
N LEU A 149 -0.75 30.18 -19.49
CA LEU A 149 0.14 31.33 -19.74
C LEU A 149 -0.19 32.05 -21.05
N GLU A 150 -0.72 31.33 -22.03
CA GLU A 150 -1.25 31.90 -23.28
C GLU A 150 -2.67 32.48 -23.15
N GLY A 151 -3.26 32.46 -21.94
CA GLY A 151 -4.64 32.90 -21.72
C GLY A 151 -5.70 31.97 -22.30
N LYS A 152 -5.35 30.70 -22.57
CA LYS A 152 -6.23 29.68 -23.14
C LYS A 152 -6.69 28.69 -22.08
N SER A 153 -7.91 28.18 -22.24
CA SER A 153 -8.43 27.09 -21.40
C SER A 153 -7.59 25.82 -21.59
N PRO A 154 -7.16 25.13 -20.52
CA PRO A 154 -6.56 23.80 -20.62
C PRO A 154 -7.63 22.70 -20.80
N TYR A 155 -8.90 23.02 -20.54
CA TYR A 155 -10.05 22.12 -20.63
C TYR A 155 -10.60 22.06 -22.04
N GLY A 156 -11.03 20.88 -22.49
CA GLY A 156 -11.53 20.63 -23.85
C GLY A 156 -10.47 20.80 -24.94
N ALA A 157 -9.20 20.95 -24.54
CA ALA A 157 -8.10 21.15 -25.45
C ALA A 157 -7.59 19.83 -26.04
N ASP A 158 -7.16 19.86 -27.30
CA ASP A 158 -6.55 18.70 -27.95
C ASP A 158 -5.04 18.63 -27.66
N TYR A 159 -4.57 17.48 -27.18
CA TYR A 159 -3.18 17.18 -26.87
C TYR A 159 -2.59 16.10 -27.82
N SER A 160 -3.30 15.70 -28.88
CA SER A 160 -2.93 14.60 -29.78
C SER A 160 -1.60 14.79 -30.53
N ASP A 161 -1.22 16.04 -30.81
CA ASP A 161 0.04 16.39 -31.49
C ASP A 161 1.22 16.61 -30.52
N SER A 162 1.00 16.42 -29.22
CA SER A 162 2.03 16.61 -28.19
C SER A 162 2.76 15.30 -27.83
N MET A 163 3.71 15.38 -26.88
CA MET A 163 4.32 14.19 -26.28
C MET A 163 3.27 13.29 -25.61
N LEU A 164 2.18 13.84 -25.06
CA LEU A 164 1.08 13.06 -24.49
C LEU A 164 0.42 12.19 -25.57
N GLY A 165 0.20 12.74 -26.77
CA GLY A 165 -0.30 12.00 -27.93
C GLY A 165 0.61 10.83 -28.33
N LYS A 166 1.92 11.05 -28.34
CA LYS A 166 2.91 9.99 -28.64
C LYS A 166 2.84 8.85 -27.62
N GLN A 167 2.68 9.16 -26.33
CA GLN A 167 2.59 8.15 -25.28
C GLN A 167 1.24 7.44 -25.26
N ALA A 168 0.15 8.18 -25.45
CA ALA A 168 -1.21 7.64 -25.46
C ALA A 168 -1.42 6.61 -26.58
N ARG A 169 -0.74 6.78 -27.73
CA ARG A 169 -0.77 5.84 -28.86
C ARG A 169 -0.02 4.52 -28.62
N ALA A 170 0.79 4.41 -27.55
CA ALA A 170 1.55 3.21 -27.26
C ALA A 170 0.73 2.10 -26.56
N SER A 171 -0.51 2.39 -26.16
CA SER A 171 -1.36 1.45 -25.43
C SER A 171 -2.53 0.97 -26.30
N ASP A 172 -2.49 -0.31 -26.68
CA ASP A 172 -3.55 -0.95 -27.47
C ASP A 172 -4.89 -1.07 -26.73
N PHE A 173 -4.87 -0.97 -25.39
CA PHE A 173 -6.08 -1.01 -24.55
C PHE A 173 -7.12 0.02 -25.00
N TRP A 174 -6.69 1.19 -25.47
CA TRP A 174 -7.58 2.29 -25.81
C TRP A 174 -8.17 2.20 -27.23
N VAL A 175 -7.64 1.34 -28.09
CA VAL A 175 -8.04 1.23 -29.50
C VAL A 175 -9.52 0.85 -29.64
N PRO A 176 -10.05 -0.18 -28.96
CA PRO A 176 -11.47 -0.54 -29.07
C PRO A 176 -12.43 0.53 -28.54
N TYR A 177 -11.92 1.49 -27.76
CA TYR A 177 -12.70 2.59 -27.18
C TYR A 177 -12.55 3.90 -27.96
N GLY A 178 -11.92 3.91 -29.15
CA GLY A 178 -11.76 5.13 -29.94
C GLY A 178 -10.65 6.06 -29.44
N GLY A 179 -9.61 5.49 -28.81
CA GLY A 179 -8.42 6.21 -28.36
C GLY A 179 -8.46 6.65 -26.89
N ASN A 180 -7.31 7.08 -26.38
CA ASN A 180 -7.19 7.47 -24.97
C ASN A 180 -7.86 8.85 -24.76
N PRO A 181 -8.89 8.94 -23.89
CA PRO A 181 -9.65 10.17 -23.71
C PRO A 181 -8.85 11.30 -23.03
N ILE A 182 -7.72 10.99 -22.37
CA ILE A 182 -6.84 12.01 -21.77
C ILE A 182 -6.31 13.02 -22.80
N LEU A 183 -6.33 12.68 -24.09
CA LEU A 183 -5.92 13.57 -25.17
C LEU A 183 -6.89 14.72 -25.41
N ARG A 184 -8.13 14.62 -24.94
CA ARG A 184 -9.18 15.62 -25.13
C ARG A 184 -9.78 16.14 -23.82
N HIS A 185 -9.37 15.56 -22.69
CA HIS A 185 -9.89 15.91 -21.37
C HIS A 185 -8.75 16.21 -20.39
N HIS A 186 -8.89 17.30 -19.64
CA HIS A 186 -7.98 17.70 -18.57
C HIS A 186 -8.70 17.63 -17.22
N ALA A 187 -8.47 16.54 -16.47
CA ALA A 187 -9.25 16.23 -15.26
C ALA A 187 -8.71 16.88 -13.96
N TYR A 188 -7.79 17.85 -14.04
CA TYR A 188 -7.23 18.51 -12.85
C TYR A 188 -7.94 19.83 -12.54
N LEU A 189 -8.30 20.03 -11.27
CA LEU A 189 -8.87 21.30 -10.82
C LEU A 189 -7.80 22.43 -10.80
N PRO A 190 -8.22 23.71 -10.97
CA PRO A 190 -7.33 24.87 -11.09
C PRO A 190 -6.29 25.07 -9.97
N GLY A 191 -6.56 24.59 -8.76
CA GLY A 191 -5.62 24.67 -7.65
C GLY A 191 -4.34 23.85 -7.89
N THR A 192 -4.43 22.76 -8.67
CA THR A 192 -3.23 22.02 -9.09
C THR A 192 -2.32 22.91 -9.94
N HIS A 193 -2.90 23.67 -10.88
CA HIS A 193 -2.13 24.59 -11.72
C HIS A 193 -1.50 25.71 -10.90
N LEU A 194 -2.26 26.31 -9.97
CA LEU A 194 -1.77 27.38 -9.11
C LEU A 194 -0.55 26.95 -8.28
N ILE A 195 -0.60 25.74 -7.71
CA ILE A 195 0.51 25.21 -6.90
C ILE A 195 1.75 24.93 -7.76
N MET A 196 1.56 24.47 -8.99
CA MET A 196 2.64 24.05 -9.87
C MET A 196 3.29 25.22 -10.62
N MET A 197 2.52 26.28 -10.93
CA MET A 197 2.96 27.41 -11.75
C MET A 197 4.26 28.09 -11.27
N PRO A 198 4.47 28.37 -9.96
CA PRO A 198 5.70 29.01 -9.51
C PRO A 198 6.94 28.15 -9.79
N PHE A 199 6.83 26.84 -9.58
CA PHE A 199 7.91 25.88 -9.83
C PHE A 199 8.13 25.66 -11.32
N TYR A 200 7.04 25.65 -12.10
CA TYR A 200 7.09 25.58 -13.55
C TYR A 200 7.94 26.71 -14.14
N LEU A 201 7.63 27.95 -13.77
CA LEU A 201 8.34 29.15 -14.24
C LEU A 201 9.81 29.14 -13.77
N ALA A 202 10.05 28.84 -12.50
CA ALA A 202 11.41 28.80 -11.95
C ALA A 202 12.27 27.70 -12.60
N CYS A 203 11.74 26.49 -12.78
CA CYS A 203 12.50 25.39 -13.36
C CYS A 203 12.78 25.61 -14.85
N ARG A 204 11.83 26.17 -15.62
CA ARG A 204 12.09 26.55 -17.01
C ARG A 204 13.18 27.61 -17.11
N ALA A 205 13.18 28.60 -16.23
CA ALA A 205 14.20 29.65 -16.20
C ALA A 205 15.59 29.11 -15.82
N LEU A 206 15.68 28.17 -14.87
CA LEU A 206 16.95 27.67 -14.33
C LEU A 206 17.53 26.46 -15.08
N PHE A 207 16.65 25.57 -15.57
CA PHE A 207 17.03 24.25 -16.10
C PHE A 207 16.48 23.96 -17.49
N GLY A 208 15.70 24.88 -18.09
CA GLY A 208 15.13 24.70 -19.43
C GLY A 208 13.93 23.74 -19.51
N GLY A 209 13.51 23.12 -18.41
CA GLY A 209 12.41 22.18 -18.36
C GLY A 209 11.76 22.09 -16.99
N PHE A 210 10.59 21.43 -16.91
CA PHE A 210 9.87 21.21 -15.66
C PHE A 210 9.28 19.80 -15.63
N ASP A 211 9.44 19.14 -14.48
CA ASP A 211 8.80 17.87 -14.17
C ASP A 211 7.95 18.04 -12.90
N PRO A 212 6.62 17.79 -12.96
CA PRO A 212 5.72 17.92 -11.82
C PRO A 212 6.14 17.11 -10.59
N ARG A 213 6.93 16.05 -10.75
CA ARG A 213 7.42 15.23 -9.64
C ARG A 213 8.29 15.98 -8.64
N LEU A 214 8.94 17.07 -9.06
CA LEU A 214 9.66 17.95 -8.14
C LEU A 214 8.71 18.49 -7.05
N VAL A 215 7.53 18.95 -7.46
CA VAL A 215 6.53 19.55 -6.57
C VAL A 215 5.86 18.48 -5.73
N THR A 216 5.56 17.31 -6.30
CA THR A 216 4.98 16.20 -5.51
C THR A 216 5.98 15.66 -4.49
N LEU A 217 7.27 15.57 -4.81
CA LEU A 217 8.33 15.15 -3.88
C LEU A 217 8.51 16.16 -2.74
N LEU A 218 8.43 17.46 -3.03
CA LEU A 218 8.38 18.50 -2.01
C LEU A 218 7.15 18.34 -1.11
N ALA A 219 5.97 18.15 -1.70
CA ALA A 219 4.73 17.93 -0.96
C ALA A 219 4.78 16.68 -0.07
N TRP A 220 5.39 15.59 -0.55
CA TRP A 220 5.64 14.37 0.21
C TRP A 220 6.51 14.63 1.44
N ALA A 221 7.62 15.36 1.27
CA ALA A 221 8.50 15.73 2.38
C ALA A 221 7.78 16.65 3.39
N VAL A 222 7.06 17.66 2.90
CA VAL A 222 6.27 18.59 3.74
C VAL A 222 5.18 17.85 4.49
N ALA A 223 4.42 16.96 3.84
CA ALA A 223 3.39 16.15 4.46
C ALA A 223 3.96 15.30 5.60
N ALA A 224 5.11 14.65 5.40
CA ALA A 224 5.77 13.87 6.44
C ALA A 224 6.22 14.73 7.63
N LEU A 225 6.83 15.89 7.36
CA LEU A 225 7.28 16.82 8.40
C LEU A 225 6.11 17.38 9.22
N LEU A 226 5.01 17.73 8.58
CA LEU A 226 3.81 18.22 9.26
C LEU A 226 3.09 17.10 10.00
N ALA A 227 2.97 15.91 9.42
CA ALA A 227 2.36 14.74 10.07
C ALA A 227 3.13 14.36 11.35
N ALA A 228 4.46 14.42 11.32
CA ALA A 228 5.31 14.18 12.48
C ALA A 228 5.15 15.21 13.61
N ARG A 229 4.49 16.35 13.38
CA ARG A 229 4.28 17.39 14.42
C ARG A 229 2.94 17.24 15.15
N LEU A 230 2.03 16.41 14.64
CA LEU A 230 0.69 16.24 15.19
C LEU A 230 0.66 15.32 16.43
N PRO A 231 1.32 14.15 16.44
CA PRO A 231 1.37 13.29 17.62
C PRO A 231 2.21 13.86 18.76
N ILE A 232 1.84 13.49 19.99
CA ILE A 232 2.52 13.96 21.21
C ILE A 232 3.83 13.19 21.42
N SER A 233 3.81 11.85 21.34
CA SER A 233 4.97 11.01 21.66
C SER A 233 5.96 10.89 20.49
N PRO A 234 7.30 10.86 20.74
CA PRO A 234 8.31 10.72 19.68
C PRO A 234 8.10 9.52 18.78
N ASP A 235 7.68 8.38 19.34
CA ASP A 235 7.42 7.15 18.59
C ASP A 235 6.23 7.30 17.64
N ALA A 236 5.14 7.93 18.10
CA ALA A 236 4.00 8.20 17.24
C ALA A 236 4.33 9.22 16.14
N ARG A 237 5.26 10.15 16.38
CA ARG A 237 5.75 11.09 15.36
C ARG A 237 6.51 10.37 14.25
N LEU A 238 7.38 9.42 14.60
CA LEU A 238 8.10 8.59 13.63
C LEU A 238 7.14 7.67 12.86
N ALA A 239 6.16 7.07 13.54
CA ALA A 239 5.11 6.29 12.88
C ALA A 239 4.28 7.13 11.91
N ALA A 240 3.95 8.39 12.27
CA ALA A 240 3.21 9.31 11.41
C ALA A 240 4.03 9.71 10.18
N ALA A 241 5.33 9.99 10.35
CA ALA A 241 6.23 10.23 9.23
C ALA A 241 6.31 9.00 8.31
N ALA A 242 6.43 7.79 8.87
CA ALA A 242 6.53 6.56 8.10
C ALA A 242 5.26 6.23 7.30
N ALA A 243 4.07 6.57 7.83
CA ALA A 243 2.82 6.44 7.10
C ALA A 243 2.76 7.28 5.81
N VAL A 244 3.61 8.30 5.69
CA VAL A 244 3.82 9.10 4.47
C VAL A 244 5.02 8.62 3.67
N LEU A 245 6.17 8.42 4.34
CA LEU A 245 7.46 8.25 3.69
C LEU A 245 7.66 6.86 3.07
N VAL A 246 7.19 5.79 3.72
CA VAL A 246 7.51 4.40 3.34
C VAL A 246 6.28 3.50 3.33
N ASN A 247 5.11 4.08 3.11
CA ASN A 247 3.85 3.34 3.07
C ASN A 247 3.67 2.65 1.71
N PRO A 248 3.38 1.34 1.66
CA PRO A 248 3.21 0.59 0.40
C PRO A 248 2.10 1.16 -0.49
N LEU A 249 1.06 1.78 0.09
CA LEU A 249 -0.02 2.45 -0.65
C LEU A 249 0.32 3.87 -1.12
N VAL A 250 1.56 4.32 -0.91
CA VAL A 250 1.97 5.72 -1.19
C VAL A 250 3.22 5.77 -2.06
N TYR A 251 4.23 4.95 -1.75
CA TYR A 251 5.58 5.13 -2.28
C TYR A 251 5.66 5.10 -3.81
N TRP A 252 4.97 4.14 -4.45
CA TRP A 252 5.11 3.95 -5.90
C TRP A 252 4.31 4.99 -6.69
N HIS A 253 3.12 5.36 -6.21
CA HIS A 253 2.36 6.49 -6.74
C HIS A 253 3.17 7.79 -6.70
N GLN A 254 3.91 8.00 -5.61
CA GLN A 254 4.81 9.14 -5.49
C GLN A 254 5.97 9.08 -6.50
N ILE A 255 6.60 7.92 -6.69
CA ILE A 255 7.68 7.71 -7.68
C ILE A 255 7.22 8.07 -9.10
N PHE A 256 5.99 7.69 -9.45
CA PHE A 256 5.40 7.96 -10.76
C PHE A 256 4.68 9.30 -10.89
N GLY A 257 4.73 10.15 -9.87
CA GLY A 257 4.25 11.52 -9.93
C GLY A 257 2.76 11.71 -9.75
N ALA A 258 2.07 10.80 -9.06
CA ALA A 258 0.74 11.05 -8.55
C ALA A 258 0.76 12.30 -7.65
N ASN A 259 -0.23 13.18 -7.81
CA ASN A 259 -0.27 14.48 -7.13
C ASN A 259 -1.12 14.46 -5.83
N ASP A 260 -1.59 13.30 -5.39
CA ASP A 260 -2.47 13.13 -4.23
C ASP A 260 -1.84 13.65 -2.93
N LEU A 261 -0.52 13.52 -2.77
CA LEU A 261 0.20 14.05 -1.61
C LEU A 261 0.30 15.57 -1.56
N VAL A 262 0.09 16.27 -2.68
CA VAL A 262 -0.08 17.74 -2.66
C VAL A 262 -1.31 18.10 -1.82
N VAL A 263 -2.42 17.39 -2.05
CA VAL A 263 -3.65 17.53 -1.26
C VAL A 263 -3.43 17.05 0.18
N GLY A 264 -2.70 15.95 0.35
CA GLY A 264 -2.33 15.44 1.67
C GLY A 264 -1.59 16.48 2.51
N ALA A 265 -0.58 17.15 1.94
CA ALA A 265 0.17 18.21 2.60
C ALA A 265 -0.72 19.39 3.00
N LEU A 266 -1.65 19.81 2.12
CA LEU A 266 -2.60 20.89 2.41
C LEU A 266 -3.58 20.51 3.52
N LEU A 267 -4.10 19.28 3.52
CA LEU A 267 -4.99 18.80 4.58
C LEU A 267 -4.25 18.72 5.91
N VAL A 268 -3.04 18.17 5.97
CA VAL A 268 -2.24 18.15 7.21
C VAL A 268 -1.86 19.57 7.65
N GLY A 269 -1.56 20.48 6.72
CA GLY A 269 -1.36 21.90 6.99
C GLY A 269 -2.61 22.57 7.59
N THR A 270 -3.80 22.23 7.10
CA THR A 270 -5.08 22.65 7.66
C THR A 270 -5.20 22.19 9.13
N LEU A 271 -4.90 20.92 9.42
CA LEU A 271 -4.92 20.39 10.79
C LEU A 271 -3.95 21.16 11.71
N MET A 272 -2.76 21.51 11.22
CA MET A 272 -1.78 22.28 11.99
C MET A 272 -2.27 23.69 12.29
N LEU A 273 -2.93 24.35 11.35
CA LEU A 273 -3.50 25.68 11.54
C LEU A 273 -4.68 25.67 12.51
N ILE A 274 -5.53 24.63 12.45
CA ILE A 274 -6.60 24.42 13.43
C ILE A 274 -6.00 24.25 14.83
N ARG A 275 -4.98 23.40 14.98
CA ARG A 275 -4.30 23.18 16.27
C ARG A 275 -3.59 24.43 16.80
N SER A 276 -3.18 25.33 15.90
CA SER A 276 -2.53 26.60 16.23
C SER A 276 -3.52 27.74 16.49
N ASP A 277 -4.82 27.44 16.61
CA ASP A 277 -5.91 28.40 16.81
C ASP A 277 -5.98 29.50 15.72
N ARG A 278 -5.72 29.11 14.46
CA ARG A 278 -5.81 29.99 13.28
C ARG A 278 -6.91 29.53 12.33
N PRO A 279 -8.20 29.62 12.71
CA PRO A 279 -9.30 29.06 11.93
C PRO A 279 -9.42 29.68 10.54
N ALA A 280 -9.28 31.01 10.39
CA ALA A 280 -9.36 31.65 9.08
C ALA A 280 -8.26 31.13 8.11
N ALA A 281 -7.03 31.02 8.59
CA ALA A 281 -5.93 30.47 7.79
C ALA A 281 -6.16 28.98 7.46
N ALA A 282 -6.70 28.20 8.40
CA ALA A 282 -7.12 26.83 8.13
C ALA A 282 -8.18 26.78 7.02
N GLY A 283 -9.14 27.70 7.03
CA GLY A 283 -10.12 27.89 5.96
C GLY A 283 -9.46 28.16 4.60
N LEU A 284 -8.48 29.08 4.52
CA LEU A 284 -7.76 29.37 3.28
C LEU A 284 -7.07 28.12 2.71
N VAL A 285 -6.35 27.37 3.55
CA VAL A 285 -5.62 26.16 3.12
C VAL A 285 -6.60 25.03 2.75
N LEU A 286 -7.71 24.88 3.47
CA LEU A 286 -8.77 23.92 3.14
C LEU A 286 -9.42 24.26 1.79
N GLY A 287 -9.71 25.54 1.54
CA GLY A 287 -10.21 26.02 0.25
C GLY A 287 -9.27 25.71 -0.89
N LEU A 288 -7.95 25.91 -0.68
CA LEU A 288 -6.93 25.55 -1.67
C LEU A 288 -6.86 24.03 -1.89
N ALA A 289 -6.98 23.21 -0.83
CA ALA A 289 -7.05 21.75 -0.96
C ALA A 289 -8.25 21.32 -1.82
N CYS A 290 -9.43 21.87 -1.53
CA CYS A 290 -10.65 21.64 -2.31
C CYS A 290 -10.55 22.12 -3.76
N ALA A 291 -9.81 23.20 -4.01
CA ALA A 291 -9.53 23.72 -5.35
C ALA A 291 -8.48 22.89 -6.10
N THR A 292 -7.69 22.08 -5.39
CA THR A 292 -6.62 21.28 -5.98
C THR A 292 -7.15 19.93 -6.48
N LYS A 293 -7.96 19.24 -5.67
CA LYS A 293 -8.54 17.93 -6.04
C LYS A 293 -9.85 17.68 -5.28
N GLN A 294 -10.82 17.03 -5.92
CA GLN A 294 -12.10 16.68 -5.28
C GLN A 294 -11.92 15.75 -4.06
N LEU A 295 -10.80 15.03 -3.98
CA LEU A 295 -10.51 14.13 -2.85
C LEU A 295 -10.41 14.84 -1.49
N ALA A 296 -10.26 16.17 -1.46
CA ALA A 296 -10.31 16.95 -0.22
C ALA A 296 -11.75 17.21 0.28
N TRP A 297 -12.75 17.17 -0.60
CA TRP A 297 -14.13 17.55 -0.30
C TRP A 297 -14.75 16.72 0.84
N PRO A 298 -14.54 15.40 0.93
CA PRO A 298 -15.06 14.60 2.04
C PRO A 298 -14.56 15.03 3.42
N PHE A 299 -13.42 15.73 3.54
CA PHE A 299 -12.89 16.18 4.83
C PHE A 299 -13.48 17.52 5.29
N ALA A 300 -13.81 18.41 4.34
CA ALA A 300 -14.27 19.76 4.63
C ALA A 300 -15.45 19.86 5.63
N PRO A 301 -16.57 19.12 5.48
CA PRO A 301 -17.68 19.24 6.41
C PRO A 301 -17.31 18.84 7.85
N PHE A 302 -16.45 17.83 8.02
CA PHE A 302 -16.05 17.36 9.35
C PHE A 302 -15.06 18.31 10.03
N LEU A 303 -14.13 18.90 9.28
CA LEU A 303 -13.20 19.90 9.82
C LEU A 303 -13.92 21.20 10.20
N LEU A 304 -14.87 21.65 9.39
CA LEU A 304 -15.71 22.80 9.71
C LEU A 304 -16.62 22.53 10.91
N ALA A 305 -17.19 21.32 11.01
CA ALA A 305 -17.97 20.92 12.17
C ALA A 305 -17.13 20.92 13.45
N HIS A 306 -15.87 20.44 13.40
CA HIS A 306 -14.97 20.54 14.53
C HIS A 306 -14.68 21.99 14.93
N LEU A 307 -14.42 22.88 13.96
CA LEU A 307 -14.19 24.32 14.19
C LEU A 307 -15.40 25.05 14.77
N SER A 308 -16.61 24.54 14.57
CA SER A 308 -17.83 25.12 15.17
C SER A 308 -17.82 25.02 16.70
N GLY A 309 -17.10 24.04 17.25
CA GLY A 309 -17.12 23.69 18.68
C GLY A 309 -18.42 23.04 19.15
N ALA A 310 -19.38 22.78 18.25
CA ALA A 310 -20.65 22.17 18.57
C ALA A 310 -20.50 20.71 19.02
N ARG A 311 -21.34 20.30 19.97
CA ARG A 311 -21.40 18.94 20.53
C ARG A 311 -22.61 18.13 20.06
N GLY A 312 -23.51 18.76 19.30
CA GLY A 312 -24.65 18.09 18.69
C GLY A 312 -25.16 18.83 17.46
N LEU A 313 -26.00 18.14 16.66
CA LEU A 313 -26.51 18.68 15.39
C LEU A 313 -27.34 19.96 15.58
N ARG A 314 -28.14 20.02 16.66
CA ARG A 314 -28.94 21.23 17.00
C ARG A 314 -28.05 22.43 17.33
N GLU A 315 -26.93 22.19 18.00
CA GLU A 315 -25.96 23.24 18.33
C GLU A 315 -25.19 23.71 17.09
N LEU A 316 -24.88 22.80 16.16
CA LEU A 316 -24.17 23.11 14.92
C LEU A 316 -24.90 24.19 14.08
N ILE A 317 -26.23 24.15 14.07
CA ILE A 317 -27.06 25.14 13.35
C ILE A 317 -27.40 26.38 14.19
N ALA A 318 -26.96 26.43 15.46
CA ALA A 318 -27.19 27.59 16.31
C ALA A 318 -26.27 28.75 15.92
N ARG A 319 -26.74 29.99 16.14
CA ARG A 319 -25.98 31.22 15.80
C ARG A 319 -24.53 31.24 16.31
N PRO A 320 -24.20 30.78 17.54
CA PRO A 320 -22.82 30.79 18.02
C PRO A 320 -21.88 29.87 17.22
N ALA A 321 -22.35 28.67 16.87
CA ALA A 321 -21.59 27.72 16.05
C ALA A 321 -21.41 28.25 14.63
N LEU A 322 -22.48 28.79 14.04
CA LEU A 322 -22.45 29.43 12.72
C LEU A 322 -21.48 30.62 12.67
N ALA A 323 -21.47 31.47 13.71
CA ALA A 323 -20.55 32.60 13.80
C ALA A 323 -19.07 32.17 13.86
N ARG A 324 -18.77 31.07 14.57
CA ARG A 324 -17.41 30.51 14.65
C ARG A 324 -16.94 29.94 13.31
N ILE A 325 -17.83 29.27 12.56
CA ILE A 325 -17.47 28.72 11.25
C ILE A 325 -17.52 29.74 10.11
N ALA A 326 -18.21 30.87 10.29
CA ALA A 326 -18.42 31.85 9.20
C ALA A 326 -17.09 32.33 8.61
N ARG A 327 -16.11 32.67 9.45
CA ARG A 327 -14.77 33.12 9.00
C ARG A 327 -14.00 32.03 8.24
N PRO A 328 -13.75 30.83 8.79
CA PRO A 328 -13.06 29.76 8.04
C PRO A 328 -13.82 29.32 6.79
N LEU A 329 -15.15 29.25 6.83
CA LEU A 329 -15.97 28.90 5.68
C LEU A 329 -15.87 29.96 4.57
N ALA A 330 -15.98 31.25 4.92
CA ALA A 330 -15.82 32.34 3.97
C ALA A 330 -14.41 32.36 3.36
N ALA A 331 -13.38 32.13 4.18
CA ALA A 331 -12.00 32.03 3.71
C ALA A 331 -11.80 30.86 2.72
N ALA A 332 -12.35 29.68 3.04
CA ALA A 332 -12.30 28.52 2.15
C ALA A 332 -13.05 28.78 0.83
N GLY A 333 -14.27 29.33 0.92
CA GLY A 333 -15.08 29.68 -0.24
C GLY A 333 -14.42 30.74 -1.13
N LEU A 334 -13.82 31.77 -0.52
CA LEU A 334 -13.09 32.82 -1.24
C LEU A 334 -11.89 32.26 -2.00
N VAL A 335 -11.05 31.43 -1.37
CA VAL A 335 -9.91 30.81 -2.05
C VAL A 335 -10.38 29.87 -3.16
N MET A 336 -11.37 29.01 -2.89
CA MET A 336 -11.94 28.13 -3.90
C MET A 336 -12.43 28.93 -5.12
N ALA A 337 -13.19 30.01 -4.88
CA ALA A 337 -13.69 30.87 -5.95
C ALA A 337 -12.56 31.59 -6.68
N ALA A 338 -11.62 32.21 -5.96
CA ALA A 338 -10.51 32.98 -6.53
C ALA A 338 -9.58 32.11 -7.39
N VAL A 339 -9.46 30.82 -7.08
CA VAL A 339 -8.62 29.88 -7.84
C VAL A 339 -9.38 29.25 -9.00
N VAL A 340 -10.62 28.81 -8.77
CA VAL A 340 -11.38 28.05 -9.78
C VAL A 340 -12.05 28.95 -10.81
N VAL A 341 -12.68 30.05 -10.39
CA VAL A 341 -13.51 30.88 -11.27
C VAL A 341 -12.71 31.49 -12.43
N PRO A 342 -11.51 32.08 -12.25
CA PRO A 342 -10.79 32.69 -13.37
C PRO A 342 -10.45 31.69 -14.48
N VAL A 343 -10.06 30.47 -14.10
CA VAL A 343 -9.70 29.43 -15.08
C VAL A 343 -10.95 28.84 -15.71
N ALA A 344 -12.00 28.56 -14.92
CA ALA A 344 -13.27 28.08 -15.45
C ALA A 344 -13.95 29.11 -16.38
N ALA A 345 -13.71 30.41 -16.18
CA ALA A 345 -14.24 31.48 -17.02
C ALA A 345 -13.61 31.54 -18.42
N LEU A 346 -12.43 30.94 -18.63
CA LEU A 346 -11.81 30.85 -19.97
C LEU A 346 -12.67 30.03 -20.93
N ASP A 347 -13.25 28.93 -20.44
CA ASP A 347 -14.29 28.16 -21.14
C ASP A 347 -15.16 27.37 -20.13
N PRO A 348 -16.32 27.92 -19.72
CA PRO A 348 -17.18 27.27 -18.74
C PRO A 348 -17.77 25.94 -19.20
N ARG A 349 -17.97 25.78 -20.52
CA ARG A 349 -18.56 24.56 -21.09
C ARG A 349 -17.52 23.43 -21.07
N ALA A 350 -16.31 23.71 -21.53
CA ALA A 350 -15.21 22.76 -21.48
C ALA A 350 -14.83 22.40 -20.03
N PHE A 351 -14.82 23.37 -19.11
CA PHE A 351 -14.59 23.10 -17.68
C PHE A 351 -15.61 22.09 -17.12
N ARG A 352 -16.91 22.31 -17.37
CA ARG A 352 -17.97 21.37 -16.93
C ARG A 352 -17.81 20.00 -17.59
N ALA A 353 -17.48 19.96 -18.88
CA ALA A 353 -17.28 18.71 -19.60
C ALA A 353 -16.16 17.88 -18.97
N ASP A 354 -14.99 18.46 -18.74
CA ASP A 354 -13.80 17.74 -18.27
C ASP A 354 -13.82 17.43 -16.78
N ILE A 355 -14.29 18.35 -15.95
CA ILE A 355 -14.27 18.18 -14.48
C ILE A 355 -15.46 17.35 -14.00
N ILE A 356 -16.65 17.56 -14.57
CA ILE A 356 -17.90 16.96 -14.09
C ILE A 356 -18.35 15.82 -15.00
N ALA A 357 -18.66 16.11 -16.26
CA ALA A 357 -19.33 15.15 -17.15
C ALA A 357 -18.46 13.92 -17.44
N TYR A 358 -17.18 14.16 -17.75
CA TYR A 358 -16.18 13.13 -18.06
C TYR A 358 -15.99 12.14 -16.90
N ASN A 359 -15.86 12.63 -15.67
CA ASN A 359 -15.65 11.80 -14.48
C ASN A 359 -16.93 11.12 -13.99
N MET A 360 -18.09 11.76 -14.14
CA MET A 360 -19.40 11.18 -13.76
C MET A 360 -19.95 10.22 -14.81
N GLY A 361 -19.45 10.26 -16.05
CA GLY A 361 -19.97 9.47 -17.16
C GLY A 361 -21.39 9.89 -17.56
N LEU A 362 -21.65 11.20 -17.65
CA LEU A 362 -22.96 11.71 -18.05
C LEU A 362 -23.23 11.42 -19.55
N PRO A 363 -24.50 11.17 -19.95
CA PRO A 363 -24.84 10.88 -21.35
C PRO A 363 -24.38 11.96 -22.33
N GLY A 364 -24.00 11.55 -23.54
CA GLY A 364 -23.70 12.46 -24.66
C GLY A 364 -22.25 12.94 -24.76
N GLY A 365 -21.29 12.35 -24.03
CA GLY A 365 -19.87 12.73 -24.09
C GLY A 365 -18.91 11.55 -23.97
N ASP A 366 -17.64 11.79 -24.35
CA ASP A 366 -16.53 10.87 -24.11
C ASP A 366 -16.31 10.75 -22.59
N SER A 367 -16.41 9.54 -22.04
CA SER A 367 -16.47 9.30 -20.59
C SER A 367 -15.26 8.52 -20.11
N TYR A 368 -14.78 8.81 -18.90
CA TYR A 368 -13.74 7.99 -18.28
C TYR A 368 -14.26 6.54 -18.13
N PRO A 369 -13.46 5.50 -18.45
CA PRO A 369 -13.91 4.12 -18.33
C PRO A 369 -14.34 3.74 -16.91
N LEU A 370 -15.41 2.96 -16.82
CA LEU A 370 -15.87 2.32 -15.60
C LEU A 370 -14.72 1.56 -14.94
N GLY A 371 -14.60 1.73 -13.62
CA GLY A 371 -13.68 0.94 -12.82
C GLY A 371 -12.22 1.35 -12.99
N GLY A 372 -11.88 2.57 -13.42
CA GLY A 372 -10.54 3.15 -13.16
C GLY A 372 -9.33 2.47 -13.82
N THR A 373 -9.51 1.60 -14.81
CA THR A 373 -8.45 1.03 -15.68
C THR A 373 -7.12 0.61 -14.99
N PRO A 374 -7.09 -0.32 -14.02
CA PRO A 374 -8.21 -0.93 -13.31
C PRO A 374 -8.30 -0.47 -11.84
N GLY A 375 -9.50 -0.55 -11.27
CA GLY A 375 -9.90 -0.02 -9.98
C GLY A 375 -10.59 -1.08 -9.14
N PHE A 376 -10.88 -0.77 -7.88
CA PHE A 376 -11.33 -1.75 -6.86
C PHE A 376 -12.71 -1.43 -6.28
N GLY A 377 -13.48 -0.55 -6.94
CA GLY A 377 -14.77 -0.07 -6.47
C GLY A 377 -15.97 -0.91 -6.92
N PHE A 378 -17.16 -0.50 -6.50
CA PHE A 378 -18.45 -1.11 -6.83
C PHE A 378 -18.67 -1.24 -8.35
N ALA A 379 -18.14 -0.32 -9.15
CA ALA A 379 -18.24 -0.34 -10.61
C ALA A 379 -17.80 -1.68 -11.23
N ASN A 380 -16.88 -2.41 -10.60
CA ASN A 380 -16.43 -3.72 -11.06
C ASN A 380 -17.54 -4.77 -11.07
N PHE A 381 -18.50 -4.72 -10.13
CA PHE A 381 -19.64 -5.63 -10.15
C PHE A 381 -20.53 -5.38 -11.37
N LEU A 382 -20.64 -4.13 -11.84
CA LEU A 382 -21.37 -3.80 -13.06
C LEU A 382 -20.66 -4.35 -14.30
N ILE A 383 -19.32 -4.24 -14.34
CA ILE A 383 -18.49 -4.76 -15.43
C ILE A 383 -18.60 -6.28 -15.49
N VAL A 384 -18.34 -6.97 -14.38
CA VAL A 384 -18.33 -8.44 -14.31
C VAL A 384 -19.73 -9.03 -14.48
N GLY A 385 -20.75 -8.35 -13.96
CA GLY A 385 -22.15 -8.73 -14.12
C GLY A 385 -22.73 -8.43 -15.51
N ARG A 386 -21.96 -7.84 -16.44
CA ARG A 386 -22.41 -7.41 -17.77
C ARG A 386 -23.62 -6.47 -17.73
N ALA A 387 -23.72 -5.65 -16.68
CA ALA A 387 -24.74 -4.61 -16.57
C ALA A 387 -24.48 -3.43 -17.53
N VAL A 388 -23.29 -3.40 -18.15
CA VAL A 388 -22.87 -2.47 -19.19
C VAL A 388 -22.31 -3.24 -20.38
N SER A 389 -22.46 -2.66 -21.57
CA SER A 389 -21.97 -3.20 -22.84
C SER A 389 -20.59 -2.68 -23.24
N SER A 390 -20.21 -1.51 -22.71
CA SER A 390 -18.91 -0.87 -22.87
C SER A 390 -18.45 -0.26 -21.55
N LEU A 391 -17.14 -0.18 -21.34
CA LEU A 391 -16.58 0.53 -20.19
C LEU A 391 -16.93 2.03 -20.21
N ARG A 392 -17.33 2.59 -21.34
CA ARG A 392 -17.74 4.01 -21.45
C ARG A 392 -19.22 4.24 -21.25
N ASP A 393 -20.03 3.20 -21.08
CA ASP A 393 -21.48 3.38 -20.94
C ASP A 393 -21.82 4.29 -19.76
N PRO A 394 -22.82 5.18 -19.91
CA PRO A 394 -23.29 6.01 -18.82
C PRO A 394 -23.95 5.12 -17.75
N PHE A 395 -23.67 5.41 -16.48
CA PHE A 395 -24.30 4.73 -15.35
C PHE A 395 -24.56 5.73 -14.22
N PRO A 396 -25.76 5.74 -13.59
CA PRO A 396 -26.15 6.79 -12.65
C PRO A 396 -25.55 6.61 -11.24
N PHE A 397 -24.21 6.65 -11.10
CA PHE A 397 -23.53 6.54 -9.79
C PHE A 397 -23.98 7.61 -8.78
N GLY A 398 -24.54 8.72 -9.26
CA GLY A 398 -25.21 9.76 -8.46
C GLY A 398 -26.12 9.22 -7.36
N ILE A 399 -26.85 8.12 -7.64
CA ILE A 399 -27.79 7.52 -6.69
C ILE A 399 -27.10 6.99 -5.43
N PHE A 400 -25.87 6.46 -5.56
CA PHE A 400 -25.13 5.94 -4.40
C PHE A 400 -24.67 7.06 -3.47
N TYR A 401 -24.39 8.26 -4.00
CA TYR A 401 -24.05 9.41 -3.16
C TYR A 401 -25.23 9.86 -2.28
N LEU A 402 -26.48 9.65 -2.72
CA LEU A 402 -27.65 9.87 -1.85
C LEU A 402 -27.68 8.87 -0.69
N LEU A 403 -27.30 7.62 -0.94
CA LEU A 403 -27.20 6.58 0.09
C LEU A 403 -26.03 6.82 1.07
N LEU A 404 -25.04 7.64 0.68
CA LEU A 404 -23.95 8.06 1.57
C LEU A 404 -24.34 9.20 2.52
N VAL A 405 -25.44 9.91 2.27
CA VAL A 405 -25.90 11.01 3.15
C VAL A 405 -26.17 10.54 4.58
N PRO A 406 -26.94 9.46 4.84
CA PRO A 406 -27.13 8.93 6.18
C PRO A 406 -25.80 8.56 6.87
N LEU A 407 -24.87 7.92 6.14
CA LEU A 407 -23.56 7.59 6.67
C LEU A 407 -22.78 8.86 7.07
N CYS A 408 -22.76 9.88 6.22
CA CYS A 408 -22.10 11.15 6.51
C CYS A 408 -22.71 11.86 7.73
N LEU A 409 -24.03 11.77 7.92
CA LEU A 409 -24.70 12.31 9.10
C LEU A 409 -24.31 11.55 10.38
N LEU A 410 -24.17 10.22 10.31
CA LEU A 410 -23.70 9.42 11.44
C LEU A 410 -22.24 9.73 11.80
N LEU A 411 -21.38 9.84 10.79
CA LEU A 411 -19.99 10.27 10.97
C LEU A 411 -19.89 11.71 11.49
N LEU A 412 -20.78 12.61 11.07
CA LEU A 412 -20.85 13.97 11.59
C LEU A 412 -21.25 13.97 13.07
N ARG A 413 -22.23 13.14 13.47
CA ARG A 413 -22.59 12.95 14.88
C ARG A 413 -21.42 12.44 15.71
N LEU A 414 -20.61 11.51 15.16
CA LEU A 414 -19.38 11.05 15.80
C LEU A 414 -18.42 12.23 16.07
N VAL A 415 -18.16 13.06 15.06
CA VAL A 415 -17.27 14.23 15.17
C VAL A 415 -17.76 15.22 16.21
N LEU A 416 -19.05 15.54 16.23
CA LEU A 416 -19.63 16.47 17.21
C LEU A 416 -19.55 15.91 18.63
N ARG A 417 -19.89 14.62 18.81
CA ARG A 417 -19.85 13.95 20.11
C ARG A 417 -18.44 13.93 20.70
N GLU A 418 -17.44 13.54 19.91
CA GLU A 418 -16.05 13.49 20.38
C GLU A 418 -15.42 14.88 20.47
N GLY A 419 -15.75 15.75 19.53
CA GLY A 419 -15.17 17.09 19.34
C GLY A 419 -13.65 17.10 19.34
N THR A 420 -13.03 16.06 18.79
CA THR A 420 -11.59 15.99 18.59
C THR A 420 -11.25 16.14 17.12
N LEU A 421 -10.08 16.74 16.83
CA LEU A 421 -9.59 16.85 15.45
C LEU A 421 -9.30 15.47 14.84
N ALA A 422 -8.88 14.51 15.68
CA ALA A 422 -8.66 13.13 15.28
C ALA A 422 -9.96 12.46 14.78
N ALA A 423 -11.09 12.70 15.44
CA ALA A 423 -12.39 12.19 14.98
C ALA A 423 -12.81 12.79 13.64
N ALA A 424 -12.60 14.11 13.44
CA ALA A 424 -12.89 14.76 12.17
C ALA A 424 -12.06 14.18 11.01
N LEU A 425 -10.77 13.90 11.27
CA LEU A 425 -9.89 13.29 10.29
C LEU A 425 -10.29 11.84 9.97
N ALA A 426 -10.61 11.03 11.00
CA ALA A 426 -11.08 9.65 10.80
C ALA A 426 -12.41 9.60 10.02
N ALA A 427 -13.36 10.48 10.35
CA ALA A 427 -14.62 10.62 9.64
C ALA A 427 -14.43 11.03 8.18
N GLY A 428 -13.54 12.00 7.91
CA GLY A 428 -13.19 12.41 6.56
C GLY A 428 -12.56 11.28 5.73
N SER A 429 -11.66 10.49 6.32
CA SER A 429 -11.07 9.32 5.67
C SER A 429 -12.11 8.24 5.35
N ALA A 430 -13.05 7.98 6.27
CA ALA A 430 -14.14 7.05 6.03
C ALA A 430 -15.09 7.53 4.92
N ALA A 431 -15.45 8.82 4.93
CA ALA A 431 -16.28 9.42 3.90
C ALA A 431 -15.59 9.43 2.53
N LEU A 432 -14.28 9.68 2.48
CA LEU A 432 -13.47 9.55 1.27
C LEU A 432 -13.56 8.12 0.71
N LEU A 433 -13.24 7.11 1.52
CA LEU A 433 -13.23 5.73 1.08
C LEU A 433 -14.61 5.24 0.64
N ALA A 434 -15.68 5.63 1.34
CA ALA A 434 -17.04 5.33 0.94
C ALA A 434 -17.42 6.00 -0.40
N SER A 435 -17.02 7.26 -0.59
CA SER A 435 -17.24 8.00 -1.84
C SER A 435 -16.45 7.41 -3.00
N LEU A 436 -15.22 6.95 -2.75
CA LEU A 436 -14.40 6.26 -3.74
C LEU A 436 -15.03 4.92 -4.10
N TYR A 437 -15.44 4.11 -3.13
CA TYR A 437 -16.02 2.79 -3.43
C TYR A 437 -17.23 2.86 -4.38
N PHE A 438 -18.07 3.89 -4.26
CA PHE A 438 -19.21 4.12 -5.15
C PHE A 438 -18.94 5.08 -6.31
N SER A 439 -17.68 5.47 -6.54
CA SER A 439 -17.30 6.29 -7.68
C SER A 439 -17.24 5.45 -8.96
N ARG A 440 -17.53 6.10 -10.09
CA ARG A 440 -17.29 5.56 -11.44
C ARG A 440 -15.81 5.25 -11.65
N VAL A 441 -14.96 6.17 -11.17
CA VAL A 441 -13.52 6.18 -11.37
C VAL A 441 -12.84 6.04 -10.03
N VAL A 442 -12.11 4.93 -9.87
CA VAL A 442 -11.38 4.62 -8.64
C VAL A 442 -10.01 4.13 -9.02
N HIS A 443 -9.02 5.00 -8.91
CA HIS A 443 -7.62 4.62 -9.09
C HIS A 443 -6.97 4.33 -7.73
N PRO A 444 -6.02 3.38 -7.67
CA PRO A 444 -5.28 3.08 -6.43
C PRO A 444 -4.58 4.28 -5.80
N ASN A 445 -4.11 5.27 -6.58
CA ASN A 445 -3.51 6.49 -6.03
C ASN A 445 -4.49 7.32 -5.17
N TYR A 446 -5.80 7.18 -5.37
CA TYR A 446 -6.77 7.89 -4.54
C TYR A 446 -6.79 7.38 -3.08
N LEU A 447 -6.26 6.17 -2.83
CA LEU A 447 -6.09 5.64 -1.48
C LEU A 447 -4.96 6.32 -0.70
N VAL A 448 -4.03 7.01 -1.37
CA VAL A 448 -2.89 7.70 -0.74
C VAL A 448 -3.34 8.58 0.42
N LEU A 449 -4.40 9.36 0.23
CA LEU A 449 -4.93 10.24 1.28
C LEU A 449 -5.46 9.44 2.47
N ALA A 450 -6.24 8.38 2.25
CA ALA A 450 -6.73 7.54 3.35
C ALA A 450 -5.58 6.80 4.06
N ALA A 451 -4.61 6.30 3.30
CA ALA A 451 -3.44 5.59 3.80
C ALA A 451 -2.53 6.46 4.67
N VAL A 452 -2.57 7.79 4.50
CA VAL A 452 -1.85 8.76 5.34
C VAL A 452 -2.72 9.28 6.49
N LEU A 453 -3.92 9.79 6.18
CA LEU A 453 -4.73 10.56 7.10
C LEU A 453 -5.46 9.67 8.12
N LEU A 454 -5.84 8.43 7.76
CA LEU A 454 -6.47 7.50 8.70
C LEU A 454 -5.49 7.04 9.79
N PRO A 455 -4.26 6.54 9.49
CA PRO A 455 -3.29 6.23 10.55
C PRO A 455 -2.95 7.45 11.39
N LEU A 456 -2.79 8.62 10.77
CA LEU A 456 -2.52 9.87 11.47
C LEU A 456 -3.62 10.21 12.50
N ALA A 457 -4.89 10.01 12.17
CA ALA A 457 -6.00 10.21 13.12
C ALA A 457 -5.85 9.33 14.38
N PHE A 458 -5.46 8.06 14.21
CA PHE A 458 -5.24 7.14 15.33
C PHE A 458 -3.98 7.50 16.13
N LEU A 459 -2.91 7.90 15.46
CA LEU A 459 -1.67 8.39 16.10
C LEU A 459 -1.87 9.72 16.86
N MET A 460 -2.88 10.50 16.47
CA MET A 460 -3.34 11.69 17.19
C MET A 460 -4.24 11.38 18.39
N GLY A 461 -4.58 10.10 18.63
CA GLY A 461 -5.36 9.65 19.79
C GLY A 461 -6.85 9.47 19.54
N HIS A 462 -7.27 9.16 18.31
CA HIS A 462 -8.66 8.71 18.08
C HIS A 462 -8.97 7.46 18.93
N ARG A 463 -10.20 7.38 19.47
CA ARG A 463 -10.55 6.43 20.53
C ARG A 463 -10.95 5.04 20.02
N ALA A 464 -11.24 4.90 18.74
CA ALA A 464 -11.57 3.59 18.16
C ALA A 464 -10.39 2.62 18.30
N ALA A 465 -10.71 1.32 18.31
CA ALA A 465 -9.70 0.28 18.42
C ALA A 465 -8.81 0.25 17.17
N THR A 466 -7.49 0.09 17.33
CA THR A 466 -6.49 0.20 16.25
C THR A 466 -6.77 -0.70 15.05
N GLU A 467 -7.41 -1.86 15.23
CA GLU A 467 -7.81 -2.73 14.12
C GLU A 467 -8.75 -2.04 13.12
N VAL A 468 -9.50 -1.02 13.55
CA VAL A 468 -10.43 -0.22 12.73
C VAL A 468 -9.68 0.60 11.68
N ALA A 469 -8.42 0.97 11.93
CA ALA A 469 -7.58 1.59 10.90
C ALA A 469 -6.81 0.57 10.08
N VAL A 470 -6.17 -0.39 10.76
CA VAL A 470 -5.19 -1.27 10.13
C VAL A 470 -5.85 -2.32 9.24
N ALA A 471 -6.93 -2.97 9.69
CA ALA A 471 -7.54 -4.05 8.91
C ALA A 471 -8.13 -3.55 7.58
N PRO A 472 -8.87 -2.43 7.52
CA PRO A 472 -9.32 -1.87 6.24
C PRO A 472 -8.19 -1.52 5.27
N LEU A 473 -7.08 -0.94 5.77
CA LEU A 473 -5.95 -0.60 4.90
C LEU A 473 -5.25 -1.85 4.34
N LEU A 474 -5.14 -2.93 5.12
CA LEU A 474 -4.59 -4.20 4.64
C LEU A 474 -5.50 -4.85 3.58
N LEU A 475 -6.82 -4.83 3.79
CA LEU A 475 -7.80 -5.33 2.82
C LEU A 475 -7.77 -4.51 1.53
N LEU A 476 -7.71 -3.18 1.63
CA LEU A 476 -7.59 -2.30 0.46
C LEU A 476 -6.28 -2.54 -0.29
N ALA A 477 -5.15 -2.74 0.42
CA ALA A 477 -3.89 -3.10 -0.21
C ALA A 477 -3.98 -4.45 -0.95
N ALA A 478 -4.63 -5.46 -0.37
CA ALA A 478 -4.85 -6.73 -1.03
C ALA A 478 -5.74 -6.58 -2.27
N ALA A 479 -6.80 -5.76 -2.21
CA ALA A 479 -7.69 -5.49 -3.33
C ALA A 479 -6.98 -4.76 -4.48
N VAL A 480 -6.14 -3.76 -4.17
CA VAL A 480 -5.30 -3.07 -5.16
C VAL A 480 -4.39 -4.07 -5.85
N GLU A 481 -3.68 -4.90 -5.08
CA GLU A 481 -2.77 -5.90 -5.63
C GLU A 481 -3.48 -6.90 -6.55
N MET A 482 -4.67 -7.39 -6.18
CA MET A 482 -5.46 -8.29 -7.03
C MET A 482 -5.79 -7.67 -8.38
N VAL A 483 -6.05 -6.36 -8.40
CA VAL A 483 -6.54 -5.63 -9.57
C VAL A 483 -5.40 -5.13 -10.46
N GLU A 484 -4.42 -4.42 -9.89
CA GLU A 484 -3.28 -3.90 -10.66
C GLU A 484 -2.33 -5.01 -11.11
N GLY A 485 -2.20 -6.07 -10.31
CA GLY A 485 -1.42 -7.25 -10.67
C GLY A 485 -2.13 -8.18 -11.65
N GLU A 486 -3.42 -7.97 -11.95
CA GLU A 486 -4.25 -8.88 -12.74
C GLU A 486 -4.08 -10.34 -12.26
N VAL A 487 -4.04 -10.52 -10.94
CA VAL A 487 -3.50 -11.69 -10.25
C VAL A 487 -4.20 -13.00 -10.66
N PHE A 488 -5.46 -12.91 -11.10
CA PHE A 488 -6.25 -14.06 -11.53
C PHE A 488 -6.47 -14.13 -13.05
N ARG A 489 -5.93 -13.21 -13.86
CA ARG A 489 -6.08 -13.19 -15.32
C ARG A 489 -5.73 -14.53 -15.96
N ALA A 490 -4.55 -15.07 -15.64
CA ALA A 490 -4.07 -16.32 -16.23
C ALA A 490 -4.80 -17.55 -15.69
N THR A 491 -5.33 -17.47 -14.46
CA THR A 491 -6.16 -18.52 -13.85
C THR A 491 -7.55 -18.55 -14.50
N TRP A 492 -8.13 -17.38 -14.76
CA TRP A 492 -9.39 -17.21 -15.46
C TRP A 492 -9.31 -17.69 -16.91
N ALA A 493 -8.34 -17.18 -17.67
CA ALA A 493 -8.18 -17.46 -19.10
C ALA A 493 -8.02 -18.96 -19.41
N GLN A 494 -7.51 -19.75 -18.47
CA GLN A 494 -7.40 -21.20 -18.60
C GLN A 494 -8.69 -21.96 -18.28
N ALA A 495 -9.47 -21.50 -17.30
CA ALA A 495 -10.60 -22.27 -16.77
C ALA A 495 -11.96 -21.85 -17.37
N LEU A 496 -12.06 -20.61 -17.83
CA LEU A 496 -13.31 -19.95 -18.20
C LEU A 496 -13.17 -19.17 -19.51
N PRO A 497 -14.28 -18.97 -20.23
CA PRO A 497 -14.27 -18.19 -21.46
C PRO A 497 -13.88 -16.72 -21.20
N PRO A 498 -13.32 -16.03 -22.21
CA PRO A 498 -12.94 -14.63 -22.09
C PRO A 498 -14.18 -13.77 -21.78
N HIS A 499 -13.98 -12.74 -20.96
CA HIS A 499 -15.01 -11.76 -20.67
C HIS A 499 -14.84 -10.55 -21.60
N PRO A 500 -15.93 -10.01 -22.18
CA PRO A 500 -15.84 -8.98 -23.22
C PRO A 500 -15.22 -7.66 -22.73
N LEU A 501 -15.34 -7.36 -21.43
CA LEU A 501 -14.94 -6.08 -20.85
C LEU A 501 -13.83 -6.18 -19.79
N ALA A 502 -13.34 -7.39 -19.49
CA ALA A 502 -12.39 -7.59 -18.41
C ALA A 502 -11.44 -8.74 -18.72
N VAL A 503 -10.13 -8.48 -18.57
CA VAL A 503 -9.10 -9.52 -18.69
C VAL A 503 -8.99 -10.37 -17.42
N ASP A 504 -9.39 -9.83 -16.27
CA ASP A 504 -9.47 -10.55 -14.99
C ASP A 504 -10.80 -10.29 -14.26
N PRO A 505 -11.91 -10.93 -14.70
CA PRO A 505 -13.23 -10.72 -14.10
C PRO A 505 -13.29 -11.15 -12.63
N PHE A 506 -12.60 -12.24 -12.28
CA PHE A 506 -12.61 -12.75 -10.92
C PHE A 506 -11.82 -11.85 -9.97
N GLY A 507 -10.65 -11.35 -10.39
CA GLY A 507 -9.88 -10.36 -9.64
C GLY A 507 -10.67 -9.08 -9.40
N LEU A 508 -11.33 -8.54 -10.44
CA LEU A 508 -12.17 -7.34 -10.31
C LEU A 508 -13.32 -7.51 -9.31
N ALA A 509 -14.06 -8.63 -9.37
CA ALA A 509 -15.18 -8.90 -8.46
C ALA A 509 -14.71 -9.13 -7.03
N THR A 510 -13.63 -9.88 -6.84
CA THR A 510 -13.06 -10.16 -5.52
C THR A 510 -12.55 -8.87 -4.87
N ALA A 511 -11.81 -8.05 -5.60
CA ALA A 511 -11.29 -6.78 -5.09
C ALA A 511 -12.41 -5.80 -4.73
N ALA A 512 -13.50 -5.77 -5.49
CA ALA A 512 -14.67 -4.98 -5.16
C ALA A 512 -15.33 -5.47 -3.85
N ALA A 513 -15.50 -6.78 -3.68
CA ALA A 513 -16.04 -7.35 -2.45
C ALA A 513 -15.15 -7.03 -1.24
N VAL A 514 -13.83 -7.25 -1.36
CA VAL A 514 -12.84 -6.97 -0.32
C VAL A 514 -12.82 -5.48 0.06
N SER A 515 -12.87 -4.59 -0.92
CA SER A 515 -12.90 -3.14 -0.70
C SER A 515 -14.20 -2.68 -0.04
N GLY A 516 -15.35 -3.23 -0.46
CA GLY A 516 -16.64 -2.96 0.17
C GLY A 516 -16.64 -3.39 1.64
N ILE A 517 -16.07 -4.55 1.95
CA ILE A 517 -15.89 -5.04 3.33
C ILE A 517 -14.96 -4.12 4.12
N ALA A 518 -13.86 -3.65 3.53
CA ALA A 518 -12.94 -2.72 4.19
C ALA A 518 -13.62 -1.39 4.55
N VAL A 519 -14.40 -0.81 3.63
CA VAL A 519 -15.17 0.42 3.86
C VAL A 519 -16.23 0.20 4.95
N ALA A 520 -16.98 -0.90 4.87
CA ALA A 520 -18.01 -1.22 5.86
C ALA A 520 -17.40 -1.44 7.26
N PHE A 521 -16.30 -2.18 7.34
CA PHE A 521 -15.53 -2.37 8.57
C PHE A 521 -15.15 -1.04 9.19
N LEU A 522 -14.52 -0.15 8.40
CA LEU A 522 -14.06 1.14 8.88
C LEU A 522 -15.21 1.98 9.43
N CYS A 523 -16.26 2.16 8.63
CA CYS A 523 -17.41 2.97 9.01
C CYS A 523 -18.07 2.44 10.26
N ASP A 524 -18.33 1.14 10.31
CA ASP A 524 -18.97 0.50 11.46
C ASP A 524 -18.10 0.54 12.72
N GLY A 525 -16.79 0.32 12.57
CA GLY A 525 -15.80 0.42 13.64
C GLY A 525 -15.71 1.81 14.25
N LEU A 526 -15.71 2.86 13.42
CA LEU A 526 -15.72 4.25 13.87
C LEU A 526 -17.04 4.62 14.57
N LEU A 527 -18.17 4.05 14.13
CA LEU A 527 -19.47 4.24 14.75
C LEU A 527 -19.66 3.42 16.05
N GLY A 528 -18.61 2.75 16.52
CA GLY A 528 -18.59 2.07 17.82
C GLY A 528 -19.12 0.63 17.78
N ALA A 529 -19.04 -0.05 16.63
CA ALA A 529 -19.43 -1.45 16.52
C ALA A 529 -18.81 -2.31 17.62
N PRO A 530 -19.59 -3.21 18.26
CA PRO A 530 -19.08 -4.08 19.31
C PRO A 530 -18.04 -5.07 18.77
N ALA A 531 -17.24 -5.62 19.69
CA ALA A 531 -16.13 -6.52 19.41
C ALA A 531 -16.49 -7.72 18.51
N TRP A 532 -17.68 -8.31 18.67
CA TRP A 532 -18.14 -9.45 17.87
C TRP A 532 -18.42 -9.06 16.42
N ARG A 533 -19.01 -7.89 16.18
CA ARG A 533 -19.34 -7.39 14.84
C ARG A 533 -18.07 -7.01 14.07
N ARG A 534 -17.10 -6.41 14.76
CA ARG A 534 -15.75 -6.21 14.19
C ARG A 534 -15.06 -7.54 13.88
N GLY A 535 -15.27 -8.58 14.71
CA GLY A 535 -14.82 -9.94 14.44
C GLY A 535 -15.47 -10.54 13.18
N ALA A 536 -16.78 -10.31 12.99
CA ALA A 536 -17.49 -10.75 11.80
C ALA A 536 -16.97 -10.08 10.52
N TRP A 537 -16.65 -8.79 10.56
CA TRP A 537 -16.02 -8.11 9.43
C TRP A 537 -14.62 -8.64 9.12
N LEU A 538 -13.80 -8.95 10.13
CA LEU A 538 -12.50 -9.62 9.91
C LEU A 538 -12.69 -10.98 9.24
N ALA A 539 -13.68 -11.77 9.70
CA ALA A 539 -13.97 -13.08 9.13
C ALA A 539 -14.45 -12.95 7.67
N ALA A 540 -15.35 -12.00 7.38
CA ALA A 540 -15.79 -11.71 6.02
C ALA A 540 -14.62 -11.29 5.12
N GLY A 541 -13.72 -10.45 5.64
CA GLY A 541 -12.48 -10.06 4.95
C GLY A 541 -11.59 -11.26 4.64
N ALA A 542 -11.41 -12.18 5.60
CA ALA A 542 -10.64 -13.41 5.38
C ALA A 542 -11.30 -14.34 4.36
N VAL A 543 -12.63 -14.46 4.38
CA VAL A 543 -13.36 -15.27 3.41
C VAL A 543 -13.16 -14.74 2.00
N TRP A 544 -13.35 -13.43 1.78
CA TRP A 544 -13.27 -12.84 0.44
C TRP A 544 -11.85 -12.60 -0.06
N ALA A 545 -10.90 -12.31 0.83
CA ALA A 545 -9.50 -12.09 0.43
C ALA A 545 -8.68 -13.39 0.33
N VAL A 546 -9.12 -14.48 1.00
CA VAL A 546 -8.36 -15.72 1.10
C VAL A 546 -9.17 -16.93 0.65
N VAL A 547 -10.26 -17.26 1.35
CA VAL A 547 -10.97 -18.54 1.14
C VAL A 547 -11.57 -18.64 -0.27
N VAL A 548 -12.30 -17.63 -0.71
CA VAL A 548 -12.97 -17.60 -2.03
C VAL A 548 -11.93 -17.65 -3.17
N PRO A 549 -10.86 -16.82 -3.17
CA PRO A 549 -9.79 -16.95 -4.15
C PRO A 549 -9.08 -18.30 -4.12
N THR A 550 -8.75 -18.83 -2.94
CA THR A 550 -8.13 -20.16 -2.83
C THR A 550 -9.03 -21.24 -3.45
N ALA A 551 -10.33 -21.22 -3.15
CA ALA A 551 -11.28 -22.17 -3.73
C ALA A 551 -11.35 -22.05 -5.26
N PHE A 552 -11.30 -20.83 -5.80
CA PHE A 552 -11.28 -20.60 -7.25
C PHE A 552 -10.01 -21.16 -7.91
N VAL A 553 -8.83 -20.94 -7.32
CA VAL A 553 -7.57 -21.47 -7.88
C VAL A 553 -7.52 -22.99 -7.78
N VAL A 554 -7.98 -23.59 -6.68
CA VAL A 554 -8.09 -25.06 -6.54
C VAL A 554 -9.04 -25.65 -7.58
N TRP A 555 -10.23 -25.07 -7.72
CA TRP A 555 -11.22 -25.50 -8.72
C TRP A 555 -10.66 -25.38 -10.15
N SER A 556 -10.01 -24.27 -10.46
CA SER A 556 -9.36 -24.05 -11.77
C SER A 556 -8.29 -25.11 -12.04
N GLY A 557 -7.45 -25.43 -11.05
CA GLY A 557 -6.44 -26.48 -11.18
C GLY A 557 -7.02 -27.88 -11.36
N GLN A 558 -8.09 -28.22 -10.64
CA GLN A 558 -8.80 -29.49 -10.82
C GLN A 558 -9.44 -29.61 -12.22
N ARG A 559 -9.99 -28.51 -12.73
CA ARG A 559 -10.63 -28.46 -14.05
C ARG A 559 -9.64 -28.54 -15.20
N THR A 560 -8.48 -27.89 -15.06
CA THR A 560 -7.49 -27.72 -16.14
C THR A 560 -6.33 -28.71 -16.05
N GLY A 561 -6.17 -29.41 -14.93
CA GLY A 561 -5.02 -30.28 -14.66
C GLY A 561 -3.72 -29.52 -14.33
N THR A 562 -3.78 -28.19 -14.19
CA THR A 562 -2.60 -27.33 -14.00
C THR A 562 -2.71 -26.51 -12.73
N ALA A 563 -1.77 -26.67 -11.80
CA ALA A 563 -1.70 -25.85 -10.60
C ALA A 563 -1.11 -24.46 -10.91
N ARG A 564 -1.63 -23.40 -10.28
CA ARG A 564 -1.16 -22.02 -10.43
C ARG A 564 -0.55 -21.49 -9.14
N ALA A 565 0.76 -21.38 -9.00
CA ALA A 565 1.40 -20.93 -7.74
C ALA A 565 2.30 -19.70 -7.94
N GLN A 566 2.78 -19.14 -6.83
CA GLN A 566 3.92 -18.20 -6.85
C GLN A 566 5.07 -18.63 -5.94
N ASP A 567 4.91 -19.78 -5.30
CA ASP A 567 5.90 -20.35 -4.41
C ASP A 567 6.28 -21.70 -5.00
N GLU A 568 7.58 -21.89 -5.30
CA GLU A 568 8.11 -23.14 -5.86
C GLU A 568 7.80 -24.35 -4.97
N TRP A 569 7.64 -24.11 -3.66
CA TRP A 569 7.23 -25.15 -2.71
C TRP A 569 5.95 -25.87 -3.18
N LEU A 570 4.97 -25.12 -3.70
CA LEU A 570 3.74 -25.74 -4.18
C LEU A 570 3.98 -26.65 -5.38
N ALA A 571 4.85 -26.21 -6.31
CA ALA A 571 5.18 -26.97 -7.51
C ALA A 571 5.78 -28.34 -7.17
N HIS A 572 6.59 -28.43 -6.11
CA HIS A 572 7.12 -29.69 -5.62
C HIS A 572 6.08 -30.59 -4.96
N VAL A 573 5.15 -30.01 -4.19
CA VAL A 573 4.12 -30.79 -3.49
C VAL A 573 3.06 -31.35 -4.45
N VAL A 574 2.74 -30.63 -5.53
CA VAL A 574 1.73 -31.07 -6.51
C VAL A 574 2.30 -31.99 -7.61
N ALA A 575 3.62 -32.20 -7.63
CA ALA A 575 4.27 -33.08 -8.59
C ALA A 575 3.66 -34.50 -8.57
N PRO A 576 3.44 -35.15 -9.73
CA PRO A 576 3.95 -34.80 -11.07
C PRO A 576 3.02 -33.88 -11.90
N ALA A 577 2.03 -33.21 -11.31
CA ALA A 577 1.18 -32.28 -12.06
C ALA A 577 1.96 -31.03 -12.50
N PRO A 578 1.66 -30.43 -13.66
CA PRO A 578 2.28 -29.18 -14.08
C PRO A 578 1.88 -28.05 -13.12
N ALA A 579 2.86 -27.23 -12.75
CA ALA A 579 2.68 -26.05 -11.92
C ALA A 579 3.27 -24.83 -12.63
N LEU A 580 2.41 -23.86 -12.93
CA LEU A 580 2.78 -22.62 -13.59
C LEU A 580 2.68 -21.46 -12.61
N GLU A 581 3.41 -20.40 -12.90
CA GLU A 581 3.25 -19.11 -12.22
C GLU A 581 1.78 -18.66 -12.33
N ALA A 582 1.25 -18.08 -11.26
CA ALA A 582 -0.11 -17.55 -11.24
C ALA A 582 -0.23 -16.24 -12.04
N TRP A 583 0.83 -15.44 -12.02
CA TRP A 583 1.05 -14.23 -12.81
C TRP A 583 2.55 -14.08 -13.11
N SER A 584 2.87 -13.40 -14.19
CA SER A 584 4.26 -13.20 -14.60
C SER A 584 4.96 -12.21 -13.68
N VAL A 585 6.04 -12.65 -13.03
CA VAL A 585 6.97 -11.76 -12.32
C VAL A 585 8.07 -11.21 -13.23
N SER A 586 8.12 -11.67 -14.48
CA SER A 586 9.07 -11.18 -15.50
C SER A 586 8.74 -9.75 -15.92
N PHE A 587 9.79 -8.96 -16.16
CA PHE A 587 9.60 -7.61 -16.68
C PHE A 587 9.06 -7.58 -18.11
N ARG A 588 9.24 -8.67 -18.88
CA ARG A 588 8.79 -8.79 -20.27
C ARG A 588 7.28 -8.99 -20.41
N ARG A 589 6.56 -9.21 -19.30
CA ARG A 589 5.14 -9.60 -19.29
C ARG A 589 4.86 -10.81 -20.18
N ASP A 590 5.84 -11.70 -20.28
CA ASP A 590 5.66 -13.00 -20.93
C ASP A 590 4.54 -13.76 -20.20
N PRO A 591 3.78 -14.63 -20.89
CA PRO A 591 2.78 -15.45 -20.22
C PRO A 591 3.42 -16.19 -19.02
N PRO A 592 2.68 -16.40 -17.92
CA PRO A 592 3.25 -17.02 -16.72
C PRO A 592 3.90 -18.37 -17.06
N GLY A 593 5.17 -18.51 -16.70
CA GLY A 593 6.00 -19.65 -17.07
C GLY A 593 5.85 -20.85 -16.12
N PRO A 594 6.56 -21.97 -16.38
CA PRO A 594 6.68 -23.05 -15.41
C PRO A 594 7.41 -22.58 -14.16
N LEU A 595 6.92 -22.98 -12.98
CA LEU A 595 7.55 -22.64 -11.70
C LEU A 595 8.88 -23.36 -11.48
N ILE A 596 9.10 -24.49 -12.16
CA ILE A 596 10.35 -25.25 -12.10
C ILE A 596 10.98 -25.19 -13.50
N ALA A 597 12.16 -24.58 -13.60
CA ALA A 597 12.92 -24.50 -14.84
C ALA A 597 13.19 -25.90 -15.44
N GLY A 598 12.94 -26.07 -16.73
CA GLY A 598 13.12 -27.35 -17.45
C GLY A 598 11.98 -28.36 -17.28
N ALA A 599 10.95 -28.06 -16.48
CA ALA A 599 9.71 -28.83 -16.50
C ALA A 599 8.83 -28.32 -17.67
N GLU A 600 8.92 -28.96 -18.83
CA GLU A 600 8.01 -28.66 -19.95
C GLU A 600 6.55 -28.84 -19.50
N ALA A 601 5.66 -27.98 -19.98
CA ALA A 601 4.23 -28.14 -19.76
C ALA A 601 3.80 -29.48 -20.38
N VAL A 602 3.28 -30.40 -19.55
CA VAL A 602 2.71 -31.65 -20.04
C VAL A 602 1.61 -31.32 -21.07
N PRO A 603 1.57 -31.97 -22.24
CA PRO A 603 0.55 -31.69 -23.25
C PRO A 603 -0.86 -31.76 -22.67
N ALA A 604 -1.71 -30.81 -23.08
CA ALA A 604 -3.11 -30.77 -22.68
C ALA A 604 -3.79 -32.12 -22.98
N GLY A 605 -4.31 -32.80 -21.95
CA GLY A 605 -5.05 -34.06 -22.12
C GLY A 605 -4.76 -35.16 -21.10
N SER A 606 -3.68 -35.10 -20.31
CA SER A 606 -3.47 -36.05 -19.21
C SER A 606 -4.31 -35.65 -17.99
N HIS A 607 -5.54 -36.17 -17.89
CA HIS A 607 -6.41 -35.99 -16.72
C HIS A 607 -5.89 -36.79 -15.51
N ARG A 608 -4.78 -36.36 -14.91
CA ARG A 608 -4.42 -36.79 -13.55
C ARG A 608 -5.04 -35.81 -12.56
N PRO A 609 -5.78 -36.26 -11.55
CA PRO A 609 -6.33 -35.37 -10.54
C PRO A 609 -5.18 -34.66 -9.80
N VAL A 610 -5.19 -33.32 -9.82
CA VAL A 610 -4.24 -32.50 -9.06
C VAL A 610 -4.59 -32.61 -7.58
N ARG A 611 -3.69 -33.19 -6.78
CA ARG A 611 -3.78 -33.14 -5.32
C ARG A 611 -3.26 -31.80 -4.85
N ASP A 612 -4.13 -30.80 -4.84
CA ASP A 612 -3.78 -29.45 -4.39
C ASP A 612 -3.73 -29.39 -2.85
N PRO A 613 -2.59 -29.02 -2.22
CA PRO A 613 -2.46 -28.93 -0.77
C PRO A 613 -3.10 -27.68 -0.16
N ARG A 614 -3.65 -26.75 -0.94
CA ARG A 614 -4.25 -25.52 -0.41
C ARG A 614 -5.41 -25.72 0.57
N PRO A 615 -6.31 -26.72 0.45
CA PRO A 615 -7.28 -27.00 1.49
C PRO A 615 -6.62 -27.31 2.84
N LEU A 616 -5.49 -28.01 2.84
CA LEU A 616 -4.68 -28.23 4.04
C LEU A 616 -4.05 -26.90 4.50
N MET A 617 -3.52 -26.08 3.59
CA MET A 617 -2.97 -24.76 3.95
C MET A 617 -4.02 -23.83 4.56
N LEU A 618 -5.27 -23.85 4.09
CA LEU A 618 -6.38 -23.11 4.70
C LEU A 618 -6.67 -23.62 6.12
N ALA A 619 -6.69 -24.94 6.33
CA ALA A 619 -6.86 -25.52 7.66
C ALA A 619 -5.70 -25.12 8.60
N VAL A 620 -4.47 -25.13 8.09
CA VAL A 620 -3.28 -24.70 8.84
C VAL A 620 -3.30 -23.19 9.12
N ALA A 621 -3.77 -22.36 8.20
CA ALA A 621 -3.97 -20.92 8.43
C ALA A 621 -5.03 -20.66 9.51
N ALA A 622 -6.14 -21.41 9.51
CA ALA A 622 -7.15 -21.36 10.56
C ALA A 622 -6.57 -21.80 11.92
N LEU A 623 -5.74 -22.85 11.94
CA LEU A 623 -5.00 -23.25 13.13
C LEU A 623 -4.05 -22.15 13.61
N ALA A 624 -3.24 -21.55 12.72
CA ALA A 624 -2.35 -20.44 13.05
C ALA A 624 -3.13 -19.27 13.67
N ALA A 625 -4.25 -18.87 13.06
CA ALA A 625 -5.13 -17.84 13.59
C ALA A 625 -5.66 -18.19 15.00
N SER A 626 -6.09 -19.43 15.22
CA SER A 626 -6.53 -19.91 16.54
C SER A 626 -5.41 -19.85 17.59
N LEU A 627 -4.20 -20.30 17.24
CA LEU A 627 -3.03 -20.26 18.13
C LEU A 627 -2.64 -18.81 18.47
N LEU A 628 -2.59 -17.93 17.48
CA LEU A 628 -2.35 -16.49 17.68
C LEU A 628 -3.42 -15.84 18.56
N ALA A 629 -4.68 -16.20 18.38
CA ALA A 629 -5.78 -15.70 19.21
C ALA A 629 -5.64 -16.13 20.67
N ARG A 630 -5.11 -17.34 20.94
CA ARG A 630 -4.82 -17.84 22.30
C ARG A 630 -3.57 -17.24 22.92
N LEU A 631 -2.57 -16.88 22.11
CA LEU A 631 -1.38 -16.15 22.56
C LEU A 631 -1.69 -14.70 22.91
N THR A 632 -2.69 -14.13 22.26
CA THR A 632 -2.96 -12.70 22.31
C THR A 632 -4.08 -12.35 23.31
N PRO A 633 -3.88 -11.35 24.19
CA PRO A 633 -4.93 -10.83 25.06
C PRO A 633 -6.16 -10.35 24.26
N PRO A 634 -7.38 -10.34 24.84
CA PRO A 634 -8.61 -10.02 24.12
C PRO A 634 -8.62 -8.66 23.41
N GLY A 635 -7.94 -7.65 23.96
CA GLY A 635 -7.82 -6.30 23.39
C GLY A 635 -7.15 -6.30 22.00
N PRO A 636 -5.84 -6.59 21.90
CA PRO A 636 -5.10 -6.56 20.64
C PRO A 636 -5.34 -7.77 19.71
N ARG A 637 -6.11 -8.78 20.13
CA ARG A 637 -6.34 -10.02 19.37
C ARG A 637 -6.71 -9.78 17.92
N ARG A 638 -7.69 -8.91 17.67
CA ARG A 638 -8.17 -8.60 16.31
C ARG A 638 -7.11 -7.93 15.45
N LEU A 639 -6.32 -7.03 16.02
CA LEU A 639 -5.22 -6.38 15.31
C LEU A 639 -4.15 -7.40 14.89
N VAL A 640 -3.75 -8.29 15.79
CA VAL A 640 -2.78 -9.36 15.47
C VAL A 640 -3.30 -10.26 14.36
N LEU A 641 -4.57 -10.68 14.45
CA LEU A 641 -5.19 -11.51 13.43
C LEU A 641 -5.26 -10.79 12.08
N ALA A 642 -5.63 -9.51 12.07
CA ALA A 642 -5.67 -8.72 10.83
C ALA A 642 -4.28 -8.62 10.19
N VAL A 643 -3.25 -8.23 10.94
CA VAL A 643 -1.88 -8.12 10.39
C VAL A 643 -1.35 -9.48 9.93
N SER A 644 -1.62 -10.53 10.70
CA SER A 644 -1.06 -11.86 10.43
C SER A 644 -1.77 -12.56 9.27
N MET A 645 -3.09 -12.40 9.12
CA MET A 645 -3.90 -13.18 8.17
C MET A 645 -4.39 -12.37 6.96
N LEU A 646 -4.57 -11.06 7.10
CA LEU A 646 -5.13 -10.18 6.07
C LEU A 646 -4.09 -9.26 5.42
N SER A 647 -2.82 -9.32 5.84
CA SER A 647 -1.77 -8.65 5.08
C SER A 647 -1.69 -9.25 3.67
N PRO A 648 -1.42 -8.44 2.63
CA PRO A 648 -1.32 -8.97 1.26
C PRO A 648 -0.32 -10.13 1.15
N ALA A 649 0.79 -10.05 1.90
CA ALA A 649 1.79 -11.10 2.02
C ALA A 649 1.21 -12.45 2.45
N MET A 650 0.41 -12.49 3.52
CA MET A 650 -0.21 -13.73 3.98
C MET A 650 -1.41 -14.13 3.13
N ALA A 651 -2.30 -13.19 2.83
CA ALA A 651 -3.56 -13.46 2.14
C ALA A 651 -3.30 -14.11 0.77
N LEU A 652 -2.51 -13.45 -0.07
CA LEU A 652 -2.15 -13.97 -1.38
C LEU A 652 -1.14 -15.12 -1.28
N GLY A 653 -0.31 -15.12 -0.24
CA GLY A 653 0.54 -16.26 0.08
C GLY A 653 -0.29 -17.54 0.24
N ILE A 654 -1.37 -17.52 1.01
CA ILE A 654 -2.28 -18.67 1.18
C ILE A 654 -2.95 -19.03 -0.14
N VAL A 655 -3.47 -18.04 -0.88
CA VAL A 655 -4.17 -18.26 -2.16
C VAL A 655 -3.27 -18.99 -3.16
N PHE A 656 -1.99 -18.63 -3.22
CA PHE A 656 -1.03 -19.18 -4.17
C PHE A 656 -0.09 -20.24 -3.58
N GLY A 657 -0.43 -20.77 -2.40
CA GLY A 657 0.17 -21.98 -1.84
C GLY A 657 1.51 -21.79 -1.12
N SER A 658 1.78 -20.61 -0.57
CA SER A 658 2.97 -20.34 0.24
C SER A 658 2.95 -21.12 1.57
N PRO A 659 4.10 -21.63 2.06
CA PRO A 659 4.19 -22.42 3.29
C PRO A 659 4.17 -21.58 4.59
N GLN A 660 4.07 -20.24 4.49
CA GLN A 660 4.10 -19.34 5.65
C GLN A 660 3.04 -19.61 6.74
N PRO A 661 1.80 -20.03 6.42
CA PRO A 661 0.84 -20.43 7.44
C PRO A 661 1.35 -21.57 8.33
N VAL A 662 2.08 -22.53 7.74
CA VAL A 662 2.67 -23.66 8.46
C VAL A 662 3.70 -23.12 9.44
N VAL A 663 4.67 -22.33 8.95
CA VAL A 663 5.71 -21.69 9.75
C VAL A 663 5.12 -20.93 10.93
N LEU A 664 4.10 -20.11 10.66
CA LEU A 664 3.45 -19.30 11.69
C LEU A 664 2.68 -20.17 12.70
N ALA A 665 1.99 -21.22 12.27
CA ALA A 665 1.34 -22.18 13.17
C ALA A 665 2.36 -22.86 14.08
N GLY A 666 3.50 -23.27 13.55
CA GLY A 666 4.59 -23.89 14.32
C GLY A 666 5.20 -22.97 15.36
N VAL A 667 5.51 -21.73 14.97
CA VAL A 667 6.05 -20.70 15.86
C VAL A 667 5.03 -20.35 16.96
N ALA A 668 3.76 -20.17 16.61
CA ALA A 668 2.69 -19.89 17.57
C ALA A 668 2.41 -21.09 18.49
N GLY A 669 2.44 -22.31 17.97
CA GLY A 669 2.25 -23.54 18.72
C GLY A 669 3.38 -23.78 19.71
N GLY A 670 4.64 -23.63 19.28
CA GLY A 670 5.81 -23.72 20.15
C GLY A 670 5.80 -22.66 21.25
N ALA A 671 5.36 -21.44 20.93
CA ALA A 671 5.16 -20.37 21.92
C ALA A 671 4.09 -20.72 22.96
N LEU A 672 2.94 -21.25 22.53
CA LEU A 672 1.88 -21.69 23.45
C LEU A 672 2.33 -22.84 24.34
N PHE A 673 2.97 -23.85 23.76
CA PHE A 673 3.50 -24.99 24.49
C PHE A 673 4.50 -24.54 25.57
N ALA A 674 5.43 -23.65 25.23
CA ALA A 674 6.37 -23.11 26.22
C ALA A 674 5.65 -22.32 27.33
N ARG A 675 4.61 -21.55 26.99
CA ARG A 675 3.79 -20.83 27.98
C ARG A 675 3.10 -21.79 28.95
N GLU A 676 2.50 -22.86 28.45
CA GLU A 676 1.77 -23.85 29.25
C GLU A 676 2.70 -24.70 30.12
N ARG A 677 3.91 -25.00 29.64
CA ARG A 677 4.92 -25.78 30.38
C ARG A 677 5.81 -24.93 31.31
N GLY A 678 5.56 -23.63 31.43
CA GLY A 678 6.41 -22.72 32.20
C GLY A 678 7.85 -22.61 31.66
N MET A 679 8.09 -23.03 30.41
CA MET A 679 9.40 -22.95 29.75
C MET A 679 9.69 -21.51 29.30
N ARG A 680 10.96 -21.23 29.02
CA ARG A 680 11.34 -19.95 28.39
C ARG A 680 10.70 -19.87 27.01
N MET A 681 9.83 -18.88 26.80
CA MET A 681 9.14 -18.62 25.51
C MET A 681 10.07 -18.64 24.29
N ARG A 682 11.32 -18.18 24.44
CA ARG A 682 12.34 -18.20 23.38
C ARG A 682 12.66 -19.61 22.89
N ILE A 683 12.74 -20.59 23.81
CA ILE A 683 13.01 -22.00 23.47
C ILE A 683 11.83 -22.56 22.67
N GLY A 684 10.60 -22.28 23.10
CA GLY A 684 9.40 -22.71 22.38
C GLY A 684 9.29 -22.14 20.96
N LEU A 685 9.57 -20.84 20.80
CA LEU A 685 9.58 -20.18 19.50
C LEU A 685 10.62 -20.79 18.55
N LEU A 686 11.84 -21.03 19.06
CA LEU A 686 12.93 -21.63 18.27
C LEU A 686 12.63 -23.08 17.90
N ALA A 687 12.19 -23.89 18.85
CA ALA A 687 11.84 -25.29 18.60
C ALA A 687 10.67 -25.42 17.61
N GLY A 688 9.60 -24.64 17.81
CA GLY A 688 8.45 -24.61 16.90
C GLY A 688 8.82 -24.13 15.49
N GLY A 689 9.64 -23.08 15.39
CA GLY A 689 10.15 -22.59 14.11
C GLY A 689 11.04 -23.60 13.40
N LEU A 690 11.98 -24.23 14.11
CA LEU A 690 12.91 -25.21 13.54
C LEU A 690 12.18 -26.48 13.07
N LEU A 691 11.31 -27.04 13.90
CA LEU A 691 10.51 -28.22 13.55
C LEU A 691 9.68 -27.97 12.30
N THR A 692 9.16 -26.76 12.16
CA THR A 692 8.31 -26.42 11.03
C THR A 692 9.08 -26.11 9.76
N ALA A 693 10.24 -25.44 9.89
CA ALA A 693 11.17 -25.29 8.77
C ALA A 693 11.61 -26.66 8.25
N LEU A 694 11.89 -27.60 9.16
CA LEU A 694 12.21 -28.98 8.80
C LEU A 694 11.02 -29.68 8.13
N ALA A 695 9.80 -29.54 8.65
CA ALA A 695 8.61 -30.15 8.05
C ALA A 695 8.32 -29.59 6.64
N VAL A 696 8.42 -28.27 6.46
CA VAL A 696 8.26 -27.62 5.14
C VAL A 696 9.33 -28.09 4.18
N ALA A 697 10.58 -28.21 4.64
CA ALA A 697 11.69 -28.73 3.84
C ALA A 697 11.46 -30.20 3.46
N VAL A 698 11.12 -31.08 4.39
CA VAL A 698 10.91 -32.52 4.13
C VAL A 698 9.74 -32.76 3.18
N VAL A 699 8.62 -32.05 3.36
CA VAL A 699 7.42 -32.21 2.51
C VAL A 699 7.61 -31.59 1.12
N GLY A 700 8.39 -30.51 1.00
CA GLY A 700 8.64 -29.81 -0.26
C GLY A 700 9.83 -30.31 -1.09
N GLY A 701 10.48 -31.41 -0.70
CA GLY A 701 11.68 -31.93 -1.40
C GLY A 701 13.00 -31.24 -1.05
N GLY A 702 13.02 -30.43 0.01
CA GLY A 702 14.13 -29.62 0.50
C GLY A 702 14.40 -28.42 -0.42
N PRO A 703 14.88 -27.28 0.12
CA PRO A 703 15.44 -26.26 -0.75
C PRO A 703 16.62 -26.90 -1.50
N ARG A 704 16.61 -26.89 -2.83
CA ARG A 704 17.87 -27.05 -3.56
C ARG A 704 18.66 -25.75 -3.33
N TRP A 705 19.37 -25.67 -2.20
CA TRP A 705 20.26 -24.56 -1.81
C TRP A 705 21.36 -24.25 -2.85
N SER A 706 21.43 -25.03 -3.92
CA SER A 706 22.42 -24.92 -4.99
C SER A 706 22.19 -23.73 -5.93
N ALA A 707 21.05 -23.04 -5.89
CA ALA A 707 20.79 -21.87 -6.73
C ALA A 707 20.48 -20.62 -5.89
N ILE A 708 21.32 -19.59 -6.01
CA ILE A 708 20.95 -18.24 -5.59
C ILE A 708 19.81 -17.81 -6.50
N GLY A 709 18.70 -17.39 -5.89
CA GLY A 709 17.50 -17.02 -6.61
C GLY A 709 17.00 -15.65 -6.18
N PRO A 710 16.28 -14.94 -7.05
CA PRO A 710 15.65 -13.67 -6.71
C PRO A 710 14.77 -13.80 -5.46
N GLY A 711 15.03 -12.96 -4.46
CA GLY A 711 14.29 -12.96 -3.19
C GLY A 711 14.20 -11.58 -2.56
N VAL A 712 14.13 -11.49 -1.24
CA VAL A 712 14.10 -10.20 -0.48
C VAL A 712 15.45 -9.86 0.19
N GLY A 713 16.47 -10.69 -0.03
CA GLY A 713 17.70 -10.69 0.78
C GLY A 713 18.91 -9.99 0.14
N LEU A 714 20.00 -9.97 0.88
CA LEU A 714 21.33 -9.45 0.51
C LEU A 714 21.83 -10.05 -0.81
N PHE A 715 21.45 -11.29 -1.12
CA PHE A 715 21.88 -11.99 -2.33
C PHE A 715 21.40 -11.34 -3.63
N ASN A 716 20.33 -10.56 -3.58
CA ASN A 716 19.93 -9.71 -4.68
C ASN A 716 21.00 -8.70 -5.09
N ILE A 717 21.82 -8.22 -4.16
CA ILE A 717 22.93 -7.29 -4.44
C ILE A 717 24.03 -8.02 -5.24
N PHE A 718 24.32 -9.28 -4.90
CA PHE A 718 25.26 -10.09 -5.66
C PHE A 718 24.73 -10.41 -7.06
N LEU A 719 23.44 -10.76 -7.17
CA LEU A 719 22.78 -10.96 -8.47
C LEU A 719 22.78 -9.69 -9.32
N TYR A 720 22.54 -8.52 -8.71
CA TYR A 720 22.59 -7.21 -9.38
C TYR A 720 23.94 -6.92 -10.04
N TRP A 721 25.04 -7.36 -9.41
CA TRP A 721 26.40 -7.21 -9.95
C TRP A 721 26.88 -8.40 -10.79
N GLY A 722 26.01 -9.38 -11.06
CA GLY A 722 26.34 -10.55 -11.88
C GLY A 722 27.26 -11.56 -11.17
N ALA A 723 27.33 -11.54 -9.84
CA ALA A 723 28.11 -12.49 -9.06
C ALA A 723 27.30 -13.77 -8.79
N GLU A 724 27.69 -14.88 -9.42
CA GLU A 724 27.22 -16.23 -9.10
C GLU A 724 27.91 -16.71 -7.81
N ALA A 725 27.40 -16.31 -6.65
CA ALA A 725 28.08 -16.64 -5.40
C ALA A 725 27.89 -18.13 -5.02
N THR A 726 28.93 -18.94 -5.18
CA THR A 726 28.97 -20.34 -4.71
C THR A 726 29.85 -20.46 -3.45
N GLY A 727 29.45 -21.34 -2.52
CA GLY A 727 30.16 -21.67 -1.27
C GLY A 727 30.18 -20.57 -0.19
N ALA A 728 30.81 -19.43 -0.47
CA ALA A 728 30.96 -18.32 0.48
C ALA A 728 29.62 -17.66 0.86
N ALA A 729 28.67 -17.63 -0.09
CA ALA A 729 27.28 -17.24 0.11
C ALA A 729 26.61 -18.04 1.24
N ILE A 730 26.67 -19.37 1.11
CA ILE A 730 26.10 -20.32 2.06
C ILE A 730 26.82 -20.20 3.41
N GLY A 731 28.15 -20.04 3.40
CA GLY A 731 28.95 -19.79 4.61
C GLY A 731 28.53 -18.52 5.36
N LEU A 732 28.35 -17.39 4.66
CA LEU A 732 27.87 -16.13 5.23
C LEU A 732 26.44 -16.25 5.77
N THR A 733 25.54 -16.91 5.04
CA THR A 733 24.17 -17.20 5.50
C THR A 733 24.19 -17.99 6.81
N LEU A 734 24.91 -19.11 6.84
CA LEU A 734 24.98 -19.98 8.01
C LEU A 734 25.66 -19.28 9.19
N ALA A 735 26.70 -18.50 8.95
CA ALA A 735 27.37 -17.70 9.97
C ALA A 735 26.44 -16.61 10.53
N ALA A 736 25.70 -15.89 9.68
CA ALA A 736 24.76 -14.86 10.11
C ALA A 736 23.58 -15.45 10.89
N ILE A 737 22.99 -16.55 10.41
CA ILE A 737 21.95 -17.30 11.13
C ILE A 737 22.48 -17.79 12.48
N GLY A 738 23.70 -18.33 12.51
CA GLY A 738 24.37 -18.79 13.72
C GLY A 738 24.61 -17.67 14.73
N LEU A 739 25.12 -16.51 14.29
CA LEU A 739 25.38 -15.33 15.13
C LEU A 739 24.10 -14.73 15.69
N VAL A 740 23.05 -14.63 14.88
CA VAL A 740 21.74 -14.13 15.30
C VAL A 740 21.07 -15.10 16.27
N GLY A 741 21.11 -16.39 15.96
CA GLY A 741 20.66 -17.46 16.85
C GLY A 741 21.39 -17.41 18.19
N ALA A 742 22.71 -17.26 18.17
CA ALA A 742 23.53 -17.12 19.37
C ALA A 742 23.20 -15.83 20.15
N ALA A 743 23.02 -14.68 19.50
CA ALA A 743 22.67 -13.42 20.17
C ALA A 743 21.27 -13.47 20.82
N VAL A 744 20.32 -14.15 20.20
CA VAL A 744 18.96 -14.37 20.72
C VAL A 744 18.96 -15.36 21.89
N LEU A 745 19.75 -16.42 21.79
CA LEU A 745 19.89 -17.46 22.83
C LEU A 745 20.72 -16.99 24.03
N ALA A 746 21.80 -16.24 23.82
CA ALA A 746 22.73 -15.77 24.84
C ALA A 746 22.18 -14.62 25.70
N GLY A 747 20.94 -14.18 25.47
CA GLY A 747 20.32 -13.15 26.32
C GLY A 747 20.85 -11.72 26.11
N GLY A 748 21.77 -11.49 25.17
CA GLY A 748 22.37 -10.18 24.91
C GLY A 748 21.35 -9.09 24.58
N MET A 749 20.23 -9.47 23.95
CA MET A 749 19.07 -8.60 23.85
C MET A 749 18.15 -8.76 25.05
N LYS A 750 18.00 -7.71 25.87
CA LYS A 750 16.95 -7.56 26.90
C LYS A 750 15.54 -7.39 26.29
N ALA A 751 15.29 -8.00 25.13
CA ALA A 751 14.05 -7.88 24.38
C ALA A 751 13.07 -9.03 24.71
N PRO A 752 11.75 -8.79 24.68
CA PRO A 752 10.76 -9.86 24.83
C PRO A 752 10.89 -10.94 23.75
N ALA A 753 10.43 -12.16 24.05
CA ALA A 753 10.66 -13.33 23.20
C ALA A 753 10.21 -13.13 21.74
N PHE A 754 9.03 -12.55 21.51
CA PHE A 754 8.54 -12.24 20.16
C PHE A 754 9.36 -11.17 19.44
N ALA A 755 9.88 -10.17 20.16
CA ALA A 755 10.76 -9.17 19.55
C ALA A 755 12.10 -9.81 19.13
N ALA A 756 12.65 -10.69 19.96
CA ALA A 756 13.86 -11.42 19.61
C ALA A 756 13.64 -12.35 18.40
N ALA A 757 12.49 -13.04 18.34
CA ALA A 757 12.12 -13.86 17.19
C ALA A 757 11.89 -13.02 15.91
N ALA A 758 11.23 -11.86 16.02
CA ALA A 758 11.05 -10.94 14.90
C ALA A 758 12.40 -10.45 14.35
N ALA A 759 13.31 -10.02 15.22
CA ALA A 759 14.66 -9.63 14.83
C ALA A 759 15.41 -10.79 14.15
N ALA A 760 15.32 -11.99 14.73
CA ALA A 760 15.96 -13.17 14.16
C ALA A 760 15.44 -13.48 12.76
N TRP A 761 14.12 -13.41 12.59
CA TRP A 761 13.47 -13.66 11.32
C TRP A 761 13.81 -12.60 10.27
N LEU A 762 13.83 -11.32 10.65
CA LEU A 762 14.24 -10.22 9.77
C LEU A 762 15.67 -10.38 9.26
N VAL A 763 16.61 -10.69 10.15
CA VAL A 763 18.00 -10.92 9.76
C VAL A 763 18.11 -12.20 8.94
N GLY A 764 17.41 -13.27 9.32
CA GLY A 764 17.33 -14.51 8.54
C GLY A 764 16.85 -14.25 7.11
N LEU A 765 15.73 -13.54 6.93
CA LEU A 765 15.21 -13.14 5.62
C LEU A 765 16.24 -12.37 4.80
N TRP A 766 17.01 -11.48 5.43
CA TRP A 766 18.02 -10.71 4.73
C TRP A 766 19.22 -11.57 4.29
N PHE A 767 19.57 -12.62 5.03
CA PHE A 767 20.68 -13.51 4.69
C PHE A 767 20.25 -14.81 4.00
N LEU A 768 18.99 -14.99 3.61
CA LEU A 768 18.58 -16.16 2.84
C LEU A 768 19.02 -16.05 1.37
N PRO A 769 19.65 -17.09 0.78
CA PRO A 769 20.08 -17.11 -0.63
C PRO A 769 18.95 -16.89 -1.63
N SER A 770 17.75 -17.32 -1.25
CA SER A 770 16.49 -17.04 -1.93
C SER A 770 15.37 -17.04 -0.89
N ALA A 771 14.36 -16.19 -1.09
CA ALA A 771 13.20 -16.14 -0.23
C ALA A 771 12.01 -15.62 -1.03
N SER A 772 10.92 -16.38 -1.01
CA SER A 772 9.65 -15.95 -1.58
C SER A 772 9.25 -14.56 -1.05
N PRO A 773 8.71 -13.65 -1.88
CA PRO A 773 8.21 -12.35 -1.42
C PRO A 773 7.17 -12.49 -0.29
N HIS A 774 6.45 -13.61 -0.21
CA HIS A 774 5.48 -13.88 0.85
C HIS A 774 6.14 -14.21 2.21
N ALA A 775 7.44 -14.53 2.26
CA ALA A 775 8.15 -14.88 3.49
C ALA A 775 8.20 -13.74 4.54
N VAL A 776 7.93 -12.50 4.11
CA VAL A 776 7.78 -11.35 5.01
C VAL A 776 6.54 -11.47 5.94
N ALA A 777 5.55 -12.30 5.58
CA ALA A 777 4.31 -12.46 6.35
C ALA A 777 4.56 -12.93 7.80
N THR A 778 5.48 -13.89 7.99
CA THR A 778 5.85 -14.38 9.32
C THR A 778 6.55 -13.30 10.14
N ALA A 779 7.41 -12.48 9.52
CA ALA A 779 8.05 -11.34 10.17
C ALA A 779 7.02 -10.31 10.64
N LEU A 780 6.05 -9.96 9.79
CA LEU A 780 4.97 -9.04 10.10
C LEU A 780 4.14 -9.51 11.31
N ALA A 781 3.78 -10.80 11.35
CA ALA A 781 3.05 -11.39 12.47
C ALA A 781 3.86 -11.31 13.77
N LEU A 782 5.16 -11.63 13.72
CA LEU A 782 6.05 -11.55 14.88
C LEU A 782 6.27 -10.11 15.38
N ILE A 783 6.40 -9.15 14.45
CA ILE A 783 6.47 -7.72 14.78
C ILE A 783 5.18 -7.28 15.46
N ALA A 784 4.01 -7.67 14.95
CA ALA A 784 2.72 -7.34 15.55
C ALA A 784 2.57 -7.93 16.97
N LEU A 785 2.96 -9.20 17.17
CA LEU A 785 3.01 -9.83 18.49
C LEU A 785 3.99 -9.13 19.42
N SER A 786 5.13 -8.68 18.89
CA SER A 786 6.12 -7.95 19.65
C SER A 786 5.60 -6.60 20.15
N ALA A 787 4.67 -5.95 19.43
CA ALA A 787 4.10 -4.66 19.83
C ALA A 787 3.14 -4.75 21.02
N ILE A 788 2.72 -5.95 21.41
CA ILE A 788 1.76 -6.15 22.49
C ILE A 788 2.46 -5.94 23.84
N PRO A 789 1.86 -5.17 24.78
CA PRO A 789 2.34 -5.08 26.16
C PRO A 789 2.37 -6.48 26.78
N SER A 790 3.50 -6.87 27.37
CA SER A 790 3.54 -8.11 28.14
C SER A 790 2.60 -7.94 29.34
N PRO A 791 1.73 -8.94 29.64
CA PRO A 791 0.95 -8.88 30.87
C PRO A 791 1.93 -8.75 32.04
N CYS A 792 1.84 -7.64 32.78
CA CYS A 792 2.67 -7.42 33.94
C CYS A 792 2.51 -8.62 34.88
N LYS A 793 3.62 -9.29 35.19
CA LYS A 793 3.66 -10.24 36.31
C LYS A 793 3.48 -9.43 37.59
N GLY A 794 2.27 -9.32 38.11
CA GLY A 794 2.02 -8.69 39.39
C GLY A 794 0.60 -8.15 39.51
N GLU A 795 -0.34 -9.04 39.84
CA GLU A 795 -1.59 -8.69 40.55
C GLU A 795 -2.30 -9.95 41.11
N GLY A 796 -1.54 -11.03 41.43
CA GLY A 796 -2.13 -12.31 41.86
C GLY A 796 -1.28 -13.11 42.84
N GLN A 797 -0.51 -12.43 43.68
CA GLN A 797 0.02 -12.98 44.93
C GLN A 797 -0.16 -11.93 46.01
N GLY A 798 -1.39 -11.88 46.54
CA GLY A 798 -1.81 -11.15 47.72
C GLY A 798 -2.87 -11.99 48.39
#